data_AF-A0A831JSP9-F1
#
_entry.id   AF-A0A831JSP9-F1
#
_cell.length_a   1.000
_cell.length_b   1.000
_cell.length_c   1.000
_cell.angle_alpha   90.00
_cell.angle_beta   90.00
_cell.angle_gamma   90.00
#
_symmetry.space_group_name_H-M   'P 1'
#
loop_
_entity.id
_entity.type
_entity.pdbx_description
1 polymer ?
#
loop_
_entity_poly.entity_id
_entity_poly.type
_entity_poly.pdbx_seq_one_letter_code
_entity_poly.pdbx_strand_id
1 'polypeptide(L)'
;MNYVMKYIKSYILLALMVLAVTGCKQEDLKDDVNALKDRVTLLEEQVKLLNENIAFFSKVLVCQTIDNGDGTFTEVPAYSISEVLVNDGTTFTAKFNDGNVLTLAIGSKGTVTTPQLGVNPETGKWMLNGSDTPYNAVGADSSVDGDKPEFNIALDNSTRQYYWQVRFGDSEPWQNVTDAEGNKVYVTEAGGELAKDNLFKDAKVEENEFVLTYYTNGDGQDPTNEVRIPIISDLSCVINVPEKDMADGYWEIGADGASAEVEIKGDHWFVIAPHGWEASISETLTDGKATLTVKKSATASAGLKSRATANNTDEVVVQVNKGMYWAVAKVKVREAVTSYFNQVYNQGGDITVGNVTINKATYSDGKLLSTDAATISADGVYFIPQGVEAVISSTDFNKLVLISDNPKGEPVVVDNTNLFNATGTAGEFIAQNVIFKNAISPFMQINASGIILNNLILDGCKVPIASGGNFLNAFLGDDNSIDNIYLKGNRFAFNQTTAYAASRLFNLSGSTGSGENKVVYNRNLSADVSIINNVFYSTMTNDYSINGNILVLTTDGTDGIYSEKNTITIENNTFINFLCGSQPMIRGNIRGTVIFRNLLLWSNTNDEKAKTSYLLNVHSATPSVVTFENLLKFDKGKDIPTNYWNGTIPSGYTQTKVEAASSDPFDVSAGATFDLENGVFIPTAEYANYGAQQR
;
A
#
# COMPACT_ATOMS: atom_id res chain seq x y z
N MET A 1 11.54 5.54 1.46
CA MET A 1 10.93 6.83 1.06
C MET A 1 10.00 7.25 2.17
N ASN A 2 10.39 8.12 3.09
CA ASN A 2 10.66 9.56 2.88
C ASN A 2 9.53 10.26 2.11
N TYR A 3 8.90 11.20 2.83
CA TYR A 3 8.14 12.38 2.37
C TYR A 3 6.74 12.14 1.76
N VAL A 4 5.70 12.95 2.01
CA VAL A 4 5.43 14.03 2.98
C VAL A 4 3.91 14.34 2.89
N MET A 5 3.26 14.58 4.03
CA MET A 5 2.41 15.75 4.34
C MET A 5 1.48 16.33 3.23
N LYS A 6 0.18 16.48 3.55
CA LYS A 6 -0.75 17.65 3.30
C LYS A 6 -2.21 17.16 3.27
N TYR A 7 -3.06 17.36 4.29
CA TYR A 7 -4.11 18.41 4.30
C TYR A 7 -4.64 18.87 5.67
N ILE A 8 -3.96 18.52 6.76
CA ILE A 8 -4.37 18.87 8.14
C ILE A 8 -4.39 20.39 8.41
N LYS A 9 -3.97 21.23 7.46
CA LYS A 9 -3.93 22.70 7.64
C LYS A 9 -5.26 23.45 7.42
N SER A 10 -6.31 22.89 6.78
CA SER A 10 -7.44 23.73 6.30
C SER A 10 -8.62 23.92 7.28
N TYR A 11 -8.97 22.93 8.11
CA TYR A 11 -10.21 22.99 8.92
C TYR A 11 -10.05 23.65 10.30
N ILE A 12 -8.82 23.72 10.81
CA ILE A 12 -8.47 24.48 12.03
C ILE A 12 -8.61 26.00 11.77
N LEU A 13 -8.33 26.45 10.55
CA LEU A 13 -8.40 27.87 10.14
C LEU A 13 -9.84 28.40 10.01
N LEU A 14 -10.82 27.55 9.68
CA LEU A 14 -12.22 27.97 9.52
C LEU A 14 -12.96 28.06 10.87
N ALA A 15 -12.58 27.23 11.85
CA ALA A 15 -13.12 27.30 13.22
C ALA A 15 -12.56 28.50 14.01
N LEU A 16 -11.36 28.98 13.68
CA LEU A 16 -10.75 30.19 14.25
C LEU A 16 -11.39 31.49 13.74
N MET A 17 -12.04 31.51 12.56
CA MET A 17 -12.76 32.71 12.08
C MET A 17 -14.04 33.02 12.86
N VAL A 18 -14.63 32.05 13.57
CA VAL A 18 -15.87 32.29 14.34
C VAL A 18 -15.59 32.80 15.76
N LEU A 19 -14.35 32.66 16.26
CA LEU A 19 -13.88 33.32 17.48
C LEU A 19 -13.41 34.77 17.24
N ALA A 20 -13.43 35.25 15.99
CA ALA A 20 -13.12 36.64 15.64
C ALA A 20 -14.34 37.58 15.65
N VAL A 21 -15.49 37.17 16.19
CA VAL A 21 -16.69 38.03 16.26
C VAL A 21 -17.34 38.04 17.63
N THR A 22 -16.57 38.38 18.66
CA THR A 22 -16.90 39.45 19.63
C THR A 22 -15.56 39.90 20.25
N GLY A 23 -15.25 41.20 20.16
CA GLY A 23 -13.88 41.77 20.27
C GLY A 23 -13.10 41.45 21.56
N CYS A 24 -11.78 41.58 21.62
CA CYS A 24 -10.85 42.49 20.95
C CYS A 24 -9.41 41.93 20.99
N LYS A 25 -8.59 42.36 20.02
CA LYS A 25 -7.12 42.18 19.89
C LYS A 25 -6.64 40.79 19.43
N GLN A 26 -5.88 40.84 18.35
CA GLN A 26 -5.26 39.71 17.63
C GLN A 26 -4.13 39.00 18.43
N GLU A 27 -3.78 39.51 19.61
CA GLU A 27 -2.73 38.99 20.47
C GLU A 27 -3.23 37.79 21.32
N ASP A 28 -4.47 37.84 21.83
CA ASP A 28 -5.01 36.81 22.74
C ASP A 28 -5.27 35.45 22.04
N LEU A 29 -5.62 35.47 20.75
CA LEU A 29 -5.90 34.25 19.98
C LEU A 29 -4.66 33.35 19.82
N LYS A 30 -3.47 33.96 19.75
CA LYS A 30 -2.21 33.22 19.63
C LYS A 30 -1.85 32.54 20.94
N ASP A 31 -2.10 33.23 22.05
CA ASP A 31 -1.82 32.72 23.39
C ASP A 31 -2.83 31.64 23.79
N ASP A 32 -4.10 31.79 23.45
CA ASP A 32 -5.14 30.76 23.64
C ASP A 32 -4.86 29.49 22.82
N VAL A 33 -4.38 29.64 21.58
CA VAL A 33 -4.00 28.51 20.71
C VAL A 33 -2.75 27.80 21.23
N ASN A 34 -1.76 28.55 21.73
CA ASN A 34 -0.57 27.96 22.34
C ASN A 34 -0.95 27.25 23.66
N ALA A 35 -1.80 27.85 24.49
CA ALA A 35 -2.27 27.23 25.72
C ALA A 35 -3.08 25.94 25.46
N LEU A 36 -3.93 25.91 24.43
CA LEU A 36 -4.62 24.68 24.03
C LEU A 36 -3.65 23.62 23.52
N LYS A 37 -2.66 24.02 22.70
CA LYS A 37 -1.66 23.11 22.15
C LYS A 37 -0.82 22.50 23.28
N ASP A 38 -0.37 23.31 24.21
CA ASP A 38 0.44 22.85 25.35
C ASP A 38 -0.37 21.90 26.24
N ARG A 39 -1.67 22.15 26.44
CA ARG A 39 -2.57 21.22 27.15
C ARG A 39 -2.79 19.91 26.41
N VAL A 40 -2.95 19.93 25.09
CA VAL A 40 -3.07 18.71 24.27
C VAL A 40 -1.79 17.89 24.32
N THR A 41 -0.63 18.53 24.13
CA THR A 41 0.67 17.85 24.21
C THR A 41 0.89 17.22 25.60
N LEU A 42 0.53 17.92 26.67
CA LEU A 42 0.67 17.40 28.03
C LEU A 42 -0.32 16.25 28.34
N LEU A 43 -1.53 16.27 27.77
CA LEU A 43 -2.50 15.18 27.89
C LEU A 43 -2.11 13.94 27.06
N GLU A 44 -1.52 14.12 25.87
CA GLU A 44 -0.95 13.04 25.05
C GLU A 44 0.18 12.31 25.80
N GLU A 45 1.04 13.07 26.49
CA GLU A 45 2.07 12.50 27.36
C GLU A 45 1.49 11.66 28.50
N GLN A 46 0.38 12.10 29.13
CA GLN A 46 -0.27 11.32 30.20
C GLN A 46 -0.87 10.00 29.71
N VAL A 47 -1.58 10.01 28.58
CA VAL A 47 -2.15 8.80 27.98
C VAL A 47 -1.05 7.79 27.64
N LYS A 48 0.07 8.29 27.12
CA LYS A 48 1.24 7.46 26.84
C LYS A 48 1.78 6.77 28.10
N LEU A 49 1.94 7.53 29.20
CA LEU A 49 2.41 6.97 30.48
C LEU A 49 1.44 5.92 31.03
N LEU A 50 0.12 6.16 30.93
CA LEU A 50 -0.91 5.19 31.34
C LEU A 50 -0.82 3.89 30.53
N ASN A 51 -0.67 3.99 29.20
CA ASN A 51 -0.54 2.82 28.33
C ASN A 51 0.73 2.00 28.66
N GLU A 52 1.86 2.66 28.95
CA GLU A 52 3.11 1.99 29.36
C GLU A 52 2.94 1.24 30.70
N ASN A 53 2.28 1.88 31.67
CA ASN A 53 1.99 1.30 32.98
C ASN A 53 1.01 0.10 32.92
N ILE A 54 0.01 0.14 32.03
CA ILE A 54 -0.88 -0.99 31.75
C ILE A 54 -0.12 -2.16 31.12
N ALA A 55 0.77 -1.89 30.16
CA ALA A 55 1.60 -2.92 29.53
C ALA A 55 2.51 -3.63 30.54
N PHE A 56 3.07 -2.89 31.51
CA PHE A 56 3.85 -3.45 32.61
C PHE A 56 3.05 -4.49 33.41
N PHE A 57 1.83 -4.14 33.85
CA PHE A 57 0.99 -5.06 34.61
C PHE A 57 0.57 -6.27 33.81
N SER A 58 0.15 -6.08 32.55
CA SER A 58 -0.23 -7.20 31.67
C SER A 58 0.88 -8.25 31.63
N LYS A 59 2.13 -7.81 31.44
CA LYS A 59 3.30 -8.69 31.37
C LYS A 59 3.62 -9.40 32.69
N VAL A 60 3.53 -8.70 33.82
CA VAL A 60 3.84 -9.23 35.15
C VAL A 60 2.78 -10.20 35.65
N LEU A 61 1.51 -9.97 35.31
CA LEU A 61 0.39 -10.77 35.79
C LEU A 61 0.13 -12.03 34.95
N VAL A 62 0.87 -12.25 33.85
CA VAL A 62 0.80 -13.51 33.11
C VAL A 62 1.33 -14.64 33.99
N CYS A 63 0.44 -15.55 34.39
CA CYS A 63 0.79 -16.77 35.09
C CYS A 63 0.80 -17.97 34.14
N GLN A 64 1.64 -18.95 34.44
CA GLN A 64 1.63 -20.26 33.82
C GLN A 64 1.50 -21.35 34.88
N THR A 65 0.86 -22.45 34.50
CA THR A 65 0.69 -23.60 35.38
C THR A 65 1.83 -24.59 35.20
N ILE A 66 2.61 -24.82 36.24
CA ILE A 66 3.65 -25.84 36.29
C ILE A 66 3.08 -27.11 36.90
N ASP A 67 3.17 -28.22 36.17
CA ASP A 67 3.02 -29.56 36.74
C ASP A 67 4.30 -29.94 37.50
N ASN A 68 4.16 -30.12 38.81
CA ASN A 68 5.27 -30.47 39.71
C ASN A 68 5.74 -31.92 39.52
N GLY A 69 5.07 -32.71 38.67
CA GLY A 69 5.39 -34.12 38.41
C GLY A 69 4.87 -35.09 39.46
N ASP A 70 4.18 -34.59 40.49
CA ASP A 70 3.53 -35.36 41.55
C ASP A 70 1.99 -35.34 41.47
N GLY A 71 1.44 -34.80 40.37
CA GLY A 71 0.01 -34.60 40.17
C GLY A 71 -0.55 -33.31 40.77
N THR A 72 0.31 -32.44 41.32
CA THR A 72 -0.06 -31.08 41.75
C THR A 72 0.42 -30.04 40.74
N PHE A 73 -0.31 -28.94 40.69
CA PHE A 73 -0.06 -27.83 39.77
C PHE A 73 0.19 -26.54 40.55
N THR A 74 1.23 -25.81 40.18
CA THR A 74 1.58 -24.51 40.77
C THR A 74 1.46 -23.42 39.71
N GLU A 75 0.71 -22.37 39.98
CA GLU A 75 0.77 -21.16 39.16
C GLU A 75 2.00 -20.34 39.52
N VAL A 76 2.79 -19.98 38.51
CA VAL A 76 3.95 -19.09 38.67
C VAL A 76 3.92 -18.02 37.57
N PRO A 77 4.57 -16.87 37.76
CA PRO A 77 4.75 -15.89 36.70
C PRO A 77 5.42 -16.52 35.46
N ALA A 78 4.88 -16.25 34.28
CA ALA A 78 5.44 -16.71 33.00
C ALA A 78 6.72 -15.95 32.63
N TYR A 79 6.87 -14.72 33.12
CA TYR A 79 8.02 -13.86 32.91
C TYR A 79 8.64 -13.47 34.26
N SER A 80 9.97 -13.40 34.30
CA SER A 80 10.72 -12.93 35.48
C SER A 80 11.54 -11.70 35.11
N ILE A 81 11.74 -10.80 36.07
CA ILE A 81 12.58 -9.62 35.86
C ILE A 81 14.04 -10.06 35.97
N SER A 82 14.87 -9.67 35.03
CA SER A 82 16.32 -9.95 35.05
C SER A 82 17.11 -8.80 35.65
N GLU A 83 16.63 -7.57 35.48
CA GLU A 83 17.28 -6.34 35.93
C GLU A 83 16.25 -5.21 36.08
N VAL A 84 16.46 -4.33 37.06
CA VAL A 84 15.71 -3.08 37.23
C VAL A 84 16.69 -1.91 37.28
N LEU A 85 16.46 -0.89 36.44
CA LEU A 85 17.19 0.38 36.48
C LEU A 85 16.29 1.49 37.02
N VAL A 86 16.87 2.30 37.91
CA VAL A 86 16.23 3.53 38.42
C VAL A 86 16.76 4.71 37.59
N ASN A 87 15.89 5.39 36.86
CA ASN A 87 16.33 6.43 35.93
C ASN A 87 16.41 7.81 36.62
N ASP A 88 15.31 8.26 37.21
CA ASP A 88 15.18 9.61 37.79
C ASP A 88 14.38 9.66 39.10
N GLY A 89 14.10 8.50 39.71
CA GLY A 89 13.29 8.37 40.92
C GLY A 89 11.78 8.52 40.69
N THR A 90 11.35 8.82 39.46
CA THR A 90 9.94 8.82 39.04
C THR A 90 9.66 7.85 37.89
N THR A 91 10.71 7.25 37.32
CA THR A 91 10.62 6.20 36.31
C THR A 91 11.61 5.06 36.61
N PHE A 92 11.15 3.83 36.38
CA PHE A 92 11.95 2.60 36.48
C PHE A 92 11.88 1.84 35.18
N THR A 93 12.96 1.18 34.81
CA THR A 93 13.01 0.31 33.64
C THR A 93 13.24 -1.12 34.08
N ALA A 94 12.30 -2.02 33.79
CA ALA A 94 12.44 -3.44 34.05
C ALA A 94 12.79 -4.18 32.77
N LYS A 95 13.91 -4.91 32.80
CA LYS A 95 14.29 -5.83 31.74
C LYS A 95 13.82 -7.22 32.12
N PHE A 96 12.92 -7.77 31.32
CA PHE A 96 12.43 -9.13 31.48
C PHE A 96 13.44 -10.14 30.95
N ASN A 97 13.34 -11.36 31.45
CA ASN A 97 14.17 -12.49 31.04
C ASN A 97 14.01 -12.87 29.56
N ASP A 98 12.94 -12.44 28.89
CA ASP A 98 12.78 -12.58 27.44
C ASP A 98 13.46 -11.47 26.62
N GLY A 99 14.25 -10.61 27.28
CA GLY A 99 14.96 -9.49 26.66
C GLY A 99 14.13 -8.23 26.48
N ASN A 100 12.80 -8.30 26.65
CA ASN A 100 11.95 -7.13 26.54
C ASN A 100 12.21 -6.13 27.68
N VAL A 101 12.12 -4.85 27.37
CA VAL A 101 12.33 -3.75 28.30
C VAL A 101 11.05 -2.95 28.41
N LEU A 102 10.49 -2.82 29.62
CA LEU A 102 9.34 -1.97 29.88
C LEU A 102 9.72 -0.85 30.85
N THR A 103 9.17 0.33 30.60
CA THR A 103 9.31 1.50 31.47
C THR A 103 8.04 1.66 32.30
N LEU A 104 8.23 1.83 33.61
CA LEU A 104 7.22 2.10 34.61
C LEU A 104 7.34 3.56 35.04
N ALA A 105 6.23 4.30 35.07
CA ALA A 105 6.16 5.67 35.54
C ALA A 105 5.40 5.79 36.87
N ILE A 106 6.02 6.40 37.87
CA ILE A 106 5.40 6.65 39.19
C ILE A 106 4.50 7.89 39.12
N GLY A 107 3.31 7.75 39.70
CA GLY A 107 2.27 8.76 39.73
C GLY A 107 2.38 9.84 40.80
N SER A 108 1.62 10.94 40.64
CA SER A 108 1.43 11.98 41.66
C SER A 108 0.07 12.66 41.56
N LYS A 109 -0.55 12.98 42.71
CA LYS A 109 -1.94 13.46 42.84
C LYS A 109 -2.24 14.78 42.08
N GLY A 110 -3.27 14.76 41.24
CA GLY A 110 -4.01 15.90 40.67
C GLY A 110 -5.42 15.46 40.24
N THR A 111 -6.39 16.39 40.09
CA THR A 111 -7.81 16.04 39.84
C THR A 111 -8.26 16.25 38.40
N VAL A 112 -8.47 15.14 37.68
CA VAL A 112 -9.17 15.04 36.39
C VAL A 112 -10.26 13.97 36.54
N THR A 113 -11.44 14.19 35.97
CA THR A 113 -12.47 13.14 35.92
C THR A 113 -12.10 12.13 34.83
N THR A 114 -11.64 10.96 35.25
CA THR A 114 -11.25 9.83 34.38
C THR A 114 -12.39 8.83 34.21
N PRO A 115 -12.43 8.10 33.07
CA PRO A 115 -13.32 6.95 32.93
C PRO A 115 -12.97 5.89 33.99
N GLN A 116 -13.97 5.30 34.63
CA GLN A 116 -13.74 4.18 35.53
C GLN A 116 -13.63 2.89 34.73
N LEU A 117 -12.45 2.27 34.75
CA LEU A 117 -12.20 0.98 34.12
C LEU A 117 -12.15 -0.10 35.22
N GLY A 118 -12.89 -1.18 35.03
CA GLY A 118 -12.88 -2.34 35.93
C GLY A 118 -12.91 -3.65 35.15
N VAL A 119 -12.78 -4.76 35.85
CA VAL A 119 -12.99 -6.09 35.28
C VAL A 119 -14.20 -6.68 35.96
N ASN A 120 -15.20 -7.11 35.19
CA ASN A 120 -16.34 -7.80 35.77
C ASN A 120 -15.87 -9.21 36.19
N PRO A 121 -15.82 -9.54 37.49
CA PRO A 121 -15.33 -10.83 37.95
C PRO A 121 -16.28 -11.98 37.62
N GLU A 122 -17.55 -11.68 37.32
CA GLU A 122 -18.56 -12.67 36.94
C GLU A 122 -18.51 -12.99 35.43
N THR A 123 -18.09 -12.04 34.58
CA THR A 123 -18.12 -12.19 33.12
C THR A 123 -16.74 -12.17 32.45
N GLY A 124 -15.69 -11.74 33.15
CA GLY A 124 -14.32 -11.65 32.64
C GLY A 124 -14.08 -10.52 31.64
N LYS A 125 -15.03 -9.58 31.51
CA LYS A 125 -14.97 -8.49 30.52
C LYS A 125 -14.49 -7.18 31.12
N TRP A 126 -13.96 -6.30 30.27
CA TRP A 126 -13.68 -4.93 30.67
C TRP A 126 -15.02 -4.26 30.99
N MET A 127 -15.12 -3.66 32.17
CA MET A 127 -16.21 -2.76 32.55
C MET A 127 -15.75 -1.33 32.35
N LEU A 128 -16.54 -0.52 31.66
CA LEU A 128 -16.33 0.91 31.53
C LEU A 128 -17.49 1.63 32.22
N ASN A 129 -17.17 2.47 33.20
CA ASN A 129 -18.12 3.16 34.07
C ASN A 129 -19.18 2.21 34.68
N GLY A 130 -18.76 1.00 35.07
CA GLY A 130 -19.62 -0.01 35.69
C GLY A 130 -20.50 -0.81 34.73
N SER A 131 -20.32 -0.68 33.42
CA SER A 131 -21.03 -1.47 32.40
C SER A 131 -20.08 -2.38 31.61
N ASP A 132 -20.47 -3.64 31.38
CA ASP A 132 -19.70 -4.59 30.58
C ASP A 132 -19.52 -4.09 29.14
N THR A 133 -18.28 -4.03 28.70
CA THR A 133 -17.92 -3.90 27.28
C THR A 133 -18.01 -5.27 26.60
N PRO A 134 -18.05 -5.34 25.26
CA PRO A 134 -17.99 -6.63 24.56
C PRO A 134 -16.58 -7.27 24.60
N TYR A 135 -15.56 -6.56 25.06
CA TYR A 135 -14.16 -6.96 25.04
C TYR A 135 -13.75 -7.67 26.34
N ASN A 136 -13.01 -8.76 26.21
CA ASN A 136 -12.58 -9.55 27.34
C ASN A 136 -11.38 -8.89 28.03
N ALA A 137 -11.47 -8.68 29.36
CA ALA A 137 -10.39 -8.13 30.16
C ALA A 137 -9.40 -9.21 30.63
N VAL A 138 -9.91 -10.42 30.78
CA VAL A 138 -9.14 -11.64 30.97
C VAL A 138 -9.30 -12.47 29.70
N GLY A 139 -8.19 -13.01 29.18
CA GLY A 139 -8.22 -13.92 28.05
C GLY A 139 -9.25 -15.03 28.33
N ALA A 140 -10.25 -15.16 27.47
CA ALA A 140 -11.32 -16.15 27.63
C ALA A 140 -10.77 -17.60 27.62
N ASP A 141 -9.53 -17.75 27.18
CA ASP A 141 -8.58 -18.84 27.40
C ASP A 141 -7.17 -18.20 27.35
N SER A 142 -6.22 -18.75 28.11
CA SER A 142 -4.86 -18.25 28.41
C SER A 142 -3.90 -18.04 27.20
N SER A 143 -4.39 -18.07 25.96
CA SER A 143 -3.61 -17.93 24.72
C SER A 143 -3.80 -16.61 23.98
N VAL A 144 -4.52 -15.64 24.56
CA VAL A 144 -4.68 -14.30 23.99
C VAL A 144 -4.61 -13.30 25.14
N ASP A 145 -3.69 -12.33 25.06
CA ASP A 145 -3.76 -11.16 25.93
C ASP A 145 -5.13 -10.51 25.71
N GLY A 146 -5.87 -10.22 26.78
CA GLY A 146 -7.12 -9.47 26.66
C GLY A 146 -6.85 -8.14 25.97
N ASP A 147 -7.76 -7.68 25.11
CA ASP A 147 -7.53 -6.46 24.33
C ASP A 147 -7.19 -5.30 25.26
N LYS A 148 -6.01 -4.70 25.09
CA LYS A 148 -5.58 -3.57 25.91
C LYS A 148 -6.49 -2.37 25.59
N PRO A 149 -7.14 -1.75 26.60
CA PRO A 149 -7.81 -0.49 26.39
C PRO A 149 -6.76 0.59 26.18
N GLU A 150 -6.81 1.24 25.03
CA GLU A 150 -6.11 2.50 24.80
C GLU A 150 -7.14 3.61 24.90
N PHE A 151 -6.76 4.72 25.53
CA PHE A 151 -7.60 5.90 25.63
C PHE A 151 -7.11 7.00 24.69
N ASN A 152 -8.05 7.80 24.21
CA ASN A 152 -7.79 9.00 23.43
C ASN A 152 -8.73 10.10 23.91
N ILE A 153 -8.38 11.34 23.60
CA ILE A 153 -9.21 12.49 23.89
C ILE A 153 -9.60 13.13 22.56
N ALA A 154 -10.90 13.24 22.32
CA ALA A 154 -11.45 13.90 21.14
C ALA A 154 -12.16 15.20 21.53
N LEU A 155 -12.15 16.17 20.61
CA LEU A 155 -12.88 17.42 20.79
C LEU A 155 -14.31 17.27 20.29
N ASP A 156 -15.29 17.57 21.14
CA ASP A 156 -16.66 17.72 20.68
C ASP A 156 -16.81 19.08 20.00
N ASN A 157 -16.97 19.06 18.68
CA ASN A 157 -17.10 20.29 17.90
C ASN A 157 -18.39 21.06 18.18
N SER A 158 -19.41 20.43 18.76
CA SER A 158 -20.69 21.07 19.09
C SER A 158 -20.67 21.78 20.44
N THR A 159 -20.05 21.19 21.46
CA THR A 159 -19.99 21.74 22.83
C THR A 159 -18.67 22.43 23.14
N ARG A 160 -17.65 22.29 22.28
CA ARG A 160 -16.28 22.80 22.47
C ARG A 160 -15.59 22.21 23.72
N GLN A 161 -16.03 21.05 24.18
CA GLN A 161 -15.48 20.34 25.31
C GLN A 161 -14.76 19.07 24.84
N TYR A 162 -13.67 18.70 25.51
CA TYR A 162 -12.95 17.46 25.23
C TYR A 162 -13.66 16.28 25.89
N TYR A 163 -13.71 15.13 25.23
CA TYR A 163 -14.35 13.92 25.74
C TYR A 163 -13.47 12.71 25.49
N TRP A 164 -13.66 11.69 26.33
CA TRP A 164 -12.87 10.47 26.27
C TRP A 164 -13.32 9.57 25.13
N GLN A 165 -12.36 8.97 24.46
CA GLN A 165 -12.52 7.84 23.56
C GLN A 165 -11.69 6.67 24.07
N VAL A 166 -12.13 5.46 23.73
CA VAL A 166 -11.44 4.21 24.04
C VAL A 166 -11.41 3.34 22.80
N ARG A 167 -10.32 2.61 22.59
CA ARG A 167 -10.25 1.49 21.65
C ARG A 167 -9.63 0.29 22.35
N PHE A 168 -9.92 -0.89 21.85
CA PHE A 168 -9.44 -2.15 22.40
C PHE A 168 -8.64 -2.86 21.30
N GLY A 169 -7.32 -2.69 21.33
CA GLY A 169 -6.42 -3.16 20.27
C GLY A 169 -6.14 -2.15 19.15
N ASP A 170 -4.97 -2.27 18.53
CA ASP A 170 -4.39 -1.26 17.64
C ASP A 170 -5.15 -1.10 16.29
N SER A 171 -6.01 -2.07 15.92
CA SER A 171 -6.79 -2.09 14.67
C SER A 171 -8.25 -1.63 14.80
N GLU A 172 -8.76 -1.42 16.02
CA GLU A 172 -10.15 -1.05 16.26
C GLU A 172 -10.37 0.48 16.19
N PRO A 173 -11.54 0.94 15.70
CA PRO A 173 -11.85 2.36 15.68
C PRO A 173 -12.10 2.90 17.09
N TRP A 174 -11.72 4.16 17.31
CA TRP A 174 -11.99 4.89 18.55
C TRP A 174 -13.49 5.04 18.82
N GLN A 175 -13.93 4.56 19.99
CA GLN A 175 -15.31 4.66 20.45
C GLN A 175 -15.44 5.72 21.54
N ASN A 176 -16.57 6.43 21.59
CA ASN A 176 -16.80 7.42 22.65
C ASN A 176 -17.03 6.72 23.99
N VAL A 177 -16.35 7.18 25.04
CA VAL A 177 -16.69 6.79 26.41
C VAL A 177 -17.99 7.49 26.78
N THR A 178 -18.97 6.71 27.27
CA THR A 178 -20.28 7.21 27.67
C THR A 178 -20.58 6.94 29.14
N ASP A 179 -21.44 7.75 29.74
CA ASP A 179 -22.02 7.52 31.06
C ASP A 179 -23.17 6.50 31.01
N ALA A 180 -23.78 6.18 32.16
CA ALA A 180 -24.85 5.19 32.26
C ALA A 180 -26.11 5.56 31.45
N GLU A 181 -26.26 6.85 31.11
CA GLU A 181 -27.37 7.39 30.32
C GLU A 181 -27.01 7.52 28.82
N GLY A 182 -25.80 7.13 28.41
CA GLY A 182 -25.34 7.16 27.02
C GLY A 182 -24.78 8.50 26.55
N ASN A 183 -24.57 9.46 27.45
CA ASN A 183 -23.94 10.74 27.12
C ASN A 183 -22.42 10.63 27.13
N LYS A 184 -21.73 11.45 26.32
CA LYS A 184 -20.26 11.48 26.29
C LYS A 184 -19.68 11.92 27.63
N VAL A 185 -18.65 11.23 28.08
CA VAL A 185 -17.90 11.62 29.28
C VAL A 185 -16.89 12.69 28.90
N TYR A 186 -17.16 13.92 29.34
CA TYR A 186 -16.30 15.07 29.09
C TYR A 186 -15.15 15.18 30.10
N VAL A 187 -13.97 15.52 29.59
CA VAL A 187 -12.77 15.84 30.35
C VAL A 187 -13.05 17.10 31.16
N THR A 188 -12.96 17.00 32.48
CA THR A 188 -13.07 18.14 33.40
C THR A 188 -11.78 18.26 34.19
N GLU A 189 -11.08 19.39 34.00
CA GLU A 189 -9.97 19.79 34.86
C GLU A 189 -10.55 20.47 36.10
N ALA A 190 -10.30 19.91 37.27
CA ALA A 190 -10.58 20.60 38.52
C ALA A 190 -9.27 21.24 39.03
N GLY A 191 -9.20 22.57 39.06
CA GLY A 191 -8.18 23.30 39.81
C GLY A 191 -6.93 23.79 39.07
N GLY A 192 -6.78 23.56 37.76
CA GLY A 192 -5.74 24.21 36.95
C GLY A 192 -4.33 23.61 36.99
N GLU A 193 -4.13 22.44 37.60
CA GLU A 193 -2.89 21.64 37.47
C GLU A 193 -3.21 20.28 36.83
N LEU A 194 -2.38 19.86 35.87
CA LEU A 194 -2.53 18.58 35.16
C LEU A 194 -1.85 17.45 35.96
N ALA A 195 -2.63 16.41 36.28
CA ALA A 195 -2.19 15.26 37.10
C ALA A 195 -1.16 14.38 36.37
N LYS A 196 -0.25 13.70 37.10
CA LYS A 196 0.47 12.55 36.53
C LYS A 196 -0.45 11.31 36.52
N ASP A 197 -0.04 10.19 35.91
CA ASP A 197 -0.76 8.92 36.06
C ASP A 197 -0.97 8.60 37.56
N ASN A 198 -2.09 7.98 37.93
CA ASN A 198 -2.47 7.66 39.31
C ASN A 198 -2.47 6.14 39.57
N LEU A 199 -1.88 5.32 38.69
CA LEU A 199 -1.85 3.87 38.85
C LEU A 199 -0.88 3.41 39.94
N PHE A 200 0.35 3.95 39.94
CA PHE A 200 1.43 3.54 40.84
C PHE A 200 1.80 4.61 41.85
N LYS A 201 1.90 4.19 43.12
CA LYS A 201 2.32 5.04 44.24
C LYS A 201 3.83 5.06 44.41
N ASP A 202 4.45 3.90 44.34
CA ASP A 202 5.88 3.72 44.61
C ASP A 202 6.38 2.41 43.97
N ALA A 203 7.66 2.37 43.64
CA ALA A 203 8.34 1.16 43.22
C ALA A 203 9.77 1.16 43.76
N LYS A 204 10.23 0.00 44.21
CA LYS A 204 11.56 -0.15 44.82
C LYS A 204 12.11 -1.54 44.61
N VAL A 205 13.43 -1.65 44.70
CA VAL A 205 14.12 -2.95 44.76
C VAL A 205 14.40 -3.25 46.23
N GLU A 206 13.85 -4.36 46.73
CA GLU A 206 14.16 -4.90 48.05
C GLU A 206 14.86 -6.25 47.87
N GLU A 207 16.14 -6.31 48.24
CA GLU A 207 16.99 -7.51 48.06
C GLU A 207 17.00 -7.99 46.59
N ASN A 208 16.36 -9.14 46.31
CA ASN A 208 16.23 -9.73 44.97
C ASN A 208 14.78 -9.66 44.45
N GLU A 209 13.96 -8.76 44.98
CA GLU A 209 12.58 -8.57 44.56
C GLU A 209 12.35 -7.14 44.08
N PHE A 210 11.59 -6.99 43.00
CA PHE A 210 10.97 -5.74 42.62
C PHE A 210 9.61 -5.62 43.31
N VAL A 211 9.49 -4.62 44.19
CA VAL A 211 8.29 -4.36 44.99
C VAL A 211 7.56 -3.16 44.42
N LEU A 212 6.32 -3.39 43.99
CA LEU A 212 5.49 -2.41 43.30
C LEU A 212 4.25 -2.09 44.14
N THR A 213 4.08 -0.82 44.50
CA THR A 213 2.92 -0.34 45.25
C THR A 213 1.96 0.40 44.32
N TYR A 214 0.71 -0.06 44.25
CA TYR A 214 -0.31 0.51 43.37
C TYR A 214 -1.58 0.88 44.14
N TYR A 215 -2.31 1.88 43.64
CA TYR A 215 -3.58 2.32 44.22
C TYR A 215 -4.71 1.38 43.80
N THR A 216 -5.50 0.87 44.73
CA THR A 216 -6.53 -0.15 44.41
C THR A 216 -7.83 0.43 43.88
N ASN A 217 -8.07 1.72 44.09
CA ASN A 217 -9.34 2.37 43.76
C ASN A 217 -9.26 3.25 42.50
N GLY A 218 -8.11 3.31 41.84
CA GLY A 218 -7.91 4.05 40.58
C GLY A 218 -8.02 5.58 40.69
N ASP A 219 -8.19 6.12 41.89
CA ASP A 219 -8.35 7.55 42.18
C ASP A 219 -7.05 8.23 42.66
N GLY A 220 -5.94 7.49 42.66
CA GLY A 220 -4.63 7.94 43.16
C GLY A 220 -4.61 8.17 44.69
N GLN A 221 -5.56 7.59 45.42
CA GLN A 221 -5.63 7.67 46.88
C GLN A 221 -5.66 6.29 47.52
N ASP A 222 -5.26 6.25 48.79
CA ASP A 222 -5.31 5.03 49.59
C ASP A 222 -6.73 4.45 49.60
N PRO A 223 -6.89 3.11 49.56
CA PRO A 223 -5.89 2.11 49.90
C PRO A 223 -4.95 1.74 48.74
N THR A 224 -3.77 1.25 49.13
CA THR A 224 -2.75 0.70 48.22
C THR A 224 -2.50 -0.77 48.49
N ASN A 225 -2.01 -1.48 47.49
CA ASN A 225 -1.57 -2.86 47.61
C ASN A 225 -0.18 -3.06 46.99
N GLU A 226 0.49 -4.15 47.32
CA GLU A 226 1.84 -4.48 46.84
C GLU A 226 1.85 -5.75 45.98
N VAL A 227 2.64 -5.74 44.90
CA VAL A 227 3.06 -6.93 44.15
C VAL A 227 4.58 -7.08 44.30
N ARG A 228 5.04 -8.30 44.59
CA ARG A 228 6.47 -8.66 44.73
C ARG A 228 6.87 -9.61 43.61
N ILE A 229 7.90 -9.25 42.87
CA ILE A 229 8.34 -9.99 41.68
C ILE A 229 9.83 -10.34 41.83
N PRO A 230 10.21 -11.63 41.82
CA PRO A 230 11.61 -12.03 41.90
C PRO A 230 12.46 -11.55 40.71
N ILE A 231 13.70 -11.15 41.00
CA ILE A 231 14.72 -10.77 40.01
C ILE A 231 15.68 -11.96 39.80
N ILE A 232 15.66 -12.56 38.60
CA ILE A 232 16.44 -13.77 38.25
C ILE A 232 17.43 -13.46 37.11
N SER A 233 18.64 -13.02 37.48
CA SER A 233 19.63 -12.48 36.53
C SER A 233 20.27 -13.50 35.58
N ASP A 234 20.17 -14.80 35.88
CA ASP A 234 20.78 -15.89 35.11
C ASP A 234 19.76 -16.79 34.41
N LEU A 235 18.55 -16.27 34.21
CA LEU A 235 17.48 -16.88 33.41
C LEU A 235 17.18 -15.97 32.21
N SER A 236 17.32 -16.47 30.98
CA SER A 236 17.08 -15.68 29.76
C SER A 236 16.67 -16.55 28.57
N CYS A 237 15.77 -16.04 27.72
CA CYS A 237 15.40 -16.66 26.44
C CYS A 237 15.08 -15.59 25.39
N VAL A 238 15.87 -15.47 24.32
CA VAL A 238 15.64 -14.45 23.27
C VAL A 238 15.83 -15.08 21.90
N ILE A 239 14.84 -14.94 21.01
CA ILE A 239 14.95 -15.34 19.59
C ILE A 239 15.32 -14.11 18.77
N ASN A 240 16.47 -14.14 18.09
CA ASN A 240 16.99 -13.04 17.29
C ASN A 240 16.77 -13.31 15.79
N VAL A 241 15.56 -13.02 15.28
CA VAL A 241 15.29 -13.06 13.84
C VAL A 241 15.73 -11.74 13.19
N PRO A 242 16.55 -11.75 12.12
CA PRO A 242 16.90 -10.53 11.41
C PRO A 242 15.67 -9.81 10.84
N GLU A 243 15.60 -8.48 10.98
CA GLU A 243 14.45 -7.67 10.50
C GLU A 243 14.15 -7.88 9.01
N LYS A 244 15.18 -8.08 8.18
CA LYS A 244 15.06 -8.40 6.76
C LYS A 244 14.31 -9.70 6.44
N ASP A 245 14.25 -10.62 7.41
CA ASP A 245 13.61 -11.93 7.28
C ASP A 245 12.20 -11.93 7.92
N MET A 246 11.76 -10.78 8.44
CA MET A 246 10.44 -10.54 9.01
C MET A 246 9.56 -9.75 8.02
N ALA A 247 8.34 -10.21 7.78
CA ALA A 247 7.33 -9.50 6.99
C ALA A 247 5.95 -9.60 7.67
N ASP A 248 5.27 -8.46 7.85
CA ASP A 248 3.97 -8.35 8.53
C ASP A 248 3.93 -9.01 9.93
N GLY A 249 5.06 -8.97 10.66
CA GLY A 249 5.18 -9.61 11.98
C GLY A 249 5.39 -11.13 11.93
N TYR A 250 5.62 -11.72 10.75
CA TYR A 250 5.95 -13.12 10.56
C TYR A 250 7.40 -13.30 10.11
N TRP A 251 8.08 -14.29 10.66
CA TRP A 251 9.31 -14.83 10.12
C TRP A 251 8.97 -15.70 8.89
N GLU A 252 9.43 -15.29 7.72
CA GLU A 252 9.16 -15.99 6.47
C GLU A 252 10.15 -17.13 6.24
N ILE A 253 9.63 -18.35 6.16
CA ILE A 253 10.44 -19.56 6.00
C ILE A 253 10.43 -20.00 4.54
N GLY A 254 11.62 -20.07 3.94
CA GLY A 254 11.82 -20.57 2.58
C GLY A 254 11.73 -22.09 2.46
N ALA A 255 11.79 -22.60 1.22
CA ALA A 255 11.68 -24.04 0.93
C ALA A 255 12.75 -24.89 1.64
N ASP A 256 13.97 -24.34 1.81
CA ASP A 256 15.09 -25.01 2.47
C ASP A 256 15.11 -24.83 4.00
N GLY A 257 14.09 -24.15 4.56
CA GLY A 257 14.05 -23.72 5.96
C GLY A 257 14.75 -22.38 6.20
N ALA A 258 14.79 -21.96 7.46
CA ALA A 258 15.47 -20.77 7.92
C ALA A 258 16.11 -21.00 9.30
N SER A 259 17.11 -20.19 9.64
CA SER A 259 17.78 -20.24 10.94
C SER A 259 17.91 -18.85 11.55
N ALA A 260 17.82 -18.79 12.87
CA ALA A 260 18.01 -17.58 13.67
C ALA A 260 18.90 -17.90 14.88
N GLU A 261 19.58 -16.89 15.42
CA GLU A 261 20.30 -17.03 16.68
C GLU A 261 19.29 -17.02 17.85
N VAL A 262 19.51 -17.86 18.86
CA VAL A 262 18.73 -17.86 20.10
C VAL A 262 19.66 -17.77 21.30
N GLU A 263 19.37 -16.86 22.22
CA GLU A 263 20.09 -16.72 23.49
C GLU A 263 19.35 -17.51 24.58
N ILE A 264 20.07 -18.36 25.31
CA ILE A 264 19.55 -19.31 26.31
C ILE A 264 20.43 -19.26 27.56
N LYS A 265 19.81 -18.93 28.70
CA LYS A 265 20.41 -19.04 30.05
C LYS A 265 19.41 -19.67 31.01
N GLY A 266 19.76 -20.79 31.62
CA GLY A 266 18.91 -21.54 32.55
C GLY A 266 19.36 -22.99 32.69
N ASP A 267 18.56 -23.81 33.36
CA ASP A 267 18.88 -25.21 33.67
C ASP A 267 18.47 -26.17 32.54
N HIS A 268 17.27 -25.99 31.97
CA HIS A 268 16.80 -26.77 30.81
C HIS A 268 16.05 -25.90 29.81
N TRP A 269 15.98 -26.34 28.55
CA TRP A 269 15.23 -25.67 27.50
C TRP A 269 14.48 -26.65 26.59
N PHE A 270 13.42 -26.15 25.96
CA PHE A 270 12.58 -26.88 25.03
C PHE A 270 12.21 -25.98 23.84
N VAL A 271 12.05 -26.58 22.66
CA VAL A 271 11.54 -25.92 21.47
C VAL A 271 10.26 -26.61 21.01
N ILE A 272 9.26 -25.81 20.66
CA ILE A 272 7.95 -26.28 20.24
C ILE A 272 7.65 -25.63 18.89
N ALA A 273 7.33 -26.46 17.90
CA ALA A 273 6.94 -26.02 16.57
C ALA A 273 5.40 -26.08 16.38
N PRO A 274 4.84 -25.19 15.55
CA PRO A 274 3.44 -25.24 15.15
C PRO A 274 3.16 -26.48 14.26
N HIS A 275 1.89 -26.86 14.13
CA HIS A 275 1.51 -28.00 13.29
C HIS A 275 1.95 -27.78 11.82
N GLY A 276 2.58 -28.79 11.21
CA GLY A 276 3.13 -28.70 9.84
C GLY A 276 4.54 -28.09 9.76
N TRP A 277 5.17 -27.82 10.91
CA TRP A 277 6.52 -27.27 11.03
C TRP A 277 7.41 -28.12 11.92
N GLU A 278 8.71 -28.09 11.68
CA GLU A 278 9.74 -28.64 12.55
C GLU A 278 10.63 -27.51 13.03
N ALA A 279 10.97 -27.50 14.32
CA ALA A 279 11.93 -26.59 14.91
C ALA A 279 12.91 -27.35 15.80
N SER A 280 14.19 -26.95 15.77
CA SER A 280 15.24 -27.53 16.60
C SER A 280 16.23 -26.49 17.08
N ILE A 281 16.86 -26.75 18.23
CA ILE A 281 17.95 -25.95 18.78
C ILE A 281 19.24 -26.77 18.68
N SER A 282 20.35 -26.15 18.28
CA SER A 282 21.65 -26.82 18.21
C SER A 282 22.07 -27.42 19.56
N GLU A 283 22.68 -28.61 19.53
CA GLU A 283 23.06 -29.38 20.74
C GLU A 283 24.08 -28.66 21.63
N THR A 284 24.94 -27.81 21.04
CA THR A 284 25.98 -27.08 21.77
C THR A 284 25.58 -25.63 21.93
N LEU A 285 25.60 -25.13 23.17
CA LEU A 285 25.57 -23.69 23.47
C LEU A 285 27.00 -23.16 23.50
N THR A 286 27.26 -22.07 22.77
CA THR A 286 28.52 -21.32 22.87
C THR A 286 28.22 -19.97 23.50
N ASP A 287 28.76 -19.71 24.70
CA ASP A 287 28.52 -18.47 25.47
C ASP A 287 27.04 -18.13 25.68
N GLY A 288 26.20 -19.14 25.89
CA GLY A 288 24.74 -18.97 26.07
C GLY A 288 23.98 -18.71 24.78
N LYS A 289 24.59 -18.95 23.61
CA LYS A 289 23.95 -18.82 22.29
C LYS A 289 23.85 -20.17 21.59
N ALA A 290 22.75 -20.37 20.86
CA ALA A 290 22.48 -21.54 20.03
C ALA A 290 21.83 -21.11 18.71
N THR A 291 21.73 -22.05 17.75
CA THR A 291 21.02 -21.83 16.49
C THR A 291 19.64 -22.47 16.56
N LEU A 292 18.58 -21.67 16.36
CA LEU A 292 17.22 -22.13 16.13
C LEU A 292 17.02 -22.35 14.63
N THR A 293 16.64 -23.55 14.22
CA THR A 293 16.31 -23.89 12.82
C THR A 293 14.85 -24.24 12.70
N VAL A 294 14.17 -23.69 11.69
CA VAL A 294 12.74 -23.90 11.41
C VAL A 294 12.55 -24.28 9.94
N LYS A 295 11.72 -25.29 9.67
CA LYS A 295 11.38 -25.72 8.31
C LYS A 295 9.97 -26.31 8.24
N LYS A 296 9.37 -26.30 7.05
CA LYS A 296 8.07 -26.97 6.83
C LYS A 296 8.25 -28.49 6.85
N SER A 297 7.31 -29.19 7.46
CA SER A 297 7.33 -30.65 7.52
C SER A 297 5.97 -31.24 7.14
N ALA A 298 6.00 -32.15 6.17
CA ALA A 298 4.81 -32.89 5.73
C ALA A 298 4.36 -33.98 6.71
N THR A 299 5.21 -34.31 7.71
CA THR A 299 5.01 -35.45 8.62
C THR A 299 5.05 -35.07 10.11
N ALA A 300 5.42 -33.84 10.45
CA ALA A 300 5.52 -33.42 11.84
C ALA A 300 4.14 -33.26 12.49
N SER A 301 3.94 -34.02 13.55
CA SER A 301 2.87 -33.79 14.52
C SER A 301 3.29 -32.66 15.45
N ALA A 302 2.34 -31.84 15.92
CA ALA A 302 2.62 -30.85 16.98
C ALA A 302 3.38 -31.52 18.14
N GLY A 303 4.38 -30.83 18.71
CA GLY A 303 5.19 -31.34 19.82
C GLY A 303 4.33 -31.94 20.95
N LEU A 304 4.85 -33.01 21.57
CA LEU A 304 4.23 -33.86 22.60
C LEU A 304 3.02 -33.24 23.34
N LYS A 305 1.84 -33.84 23.10
CA LYS A 305 0.56 -33.54 23.75
C LYS A 305 0.52 -33.98 25.22
N SER A 306 1.24 -33.33 26.14
CA SER A 306 1.12 -33.65 27.57
C SER A 306 1.01 -32.46 28.52
N ARG A 307 0.76 -31.24 28.04
CA ARG A 307 0.50 -30.07 28.89
C ARG A 307 -0.57 -29.20 28.23
N ALA A 308 -1.22 -28.32 28.99
CA ALA A 308 -2.13 -27.31 28.45
C ALA A 308 -1.34 -26.44 27.43
N THR A 309 -1.37 -26.84 26.16
CA THR A 309 -0.63 -26.20 25.08
C THR A 309 -1.47 -25.05 24.56
N ALA A 310 -1.01 -23.82 24.76
CA ALA A 310 -1.51 -22.65 24.05
C ALA A 310 -1.64 -22.96 22.55
N ASN A 311 -2.68 -22.42 21.90
CA ASN A 311 -2.91 -22.58 20.47
C ASN A 311 -1.72 -22.01 19.67
N ASN A 312 -0.77 -22.87 19.30
CA ASN A 312 0.43 -22.52 18.56
C ASN A 312 0.24 -22.82 17.07
N THR A 313 -0.83 -22.32 16.45
CA THR A 313 -1.12 -22.61 15.04
C THR A 313 -0.03 -22.13 14.07
N ASP A 314 0.70 -21.07 14.44
CA ASP A 314 1.71 -20.40 13.61
C ASP A 314 2.93 -19.92 14.42
N GLU A 315 3.12 -20.35 15.67
CA GLU A 315 4.23 -19.87 16.52
C GLU A 315 5.27 -20.95 16.82
N VAL A 316 6.55 -20.59 16.62
CA VAL A 316 7.68 -21.33 17.19
C VAL A 316 7.98 -20.75 18.57
N VAL A 317 8.04 -21.62 19.57
CA VAL A 317 8.22 -21.24 20.98
C VAL A 317 9.50 -21.87 21.52
N VAL A 318 10.33 -21.07 22.17
CA VAL A 318 11.48 -21.52 22.94
C VAL A 318 11.21 -21.22 24.41
N GLN A 319 11.38 -22.21 25.27
CA GLN A 319 11.17 -22.10 26.71
C GLN A 319 12.44 -22.51 27.45
N VAL A 320 12.82 -21.76 28.47
CA VAL A 320 14.00 -22.01 29.30
C VAL A 320 13.58 -21.93 30.77
N ASN A 321 13.96 -22.89 31.61
CA ASN A 321 13.59 -22.90 33.03
C ASN A 321 14.79 -22.66 33.95
N LYS A 322 14.53 -21.92 35.03
CA LYS A 322 15.33 -21.51 36.20
C LYS A 322 14.73 -22.03 37.52
N GLY A 323 14.93 -23.29 37.93
CA GLY A 323 14.14 -23.83 39.05
C GLY A 323 12.63 -23.82 38.75
N MET A 324 11.83 -23.07 39.53
CA MET A 324 10.39 -22.88 39.27
C MET A 324 10.06 -21.73 38.29
N TYR A 325 11.04 -20.91 37.91
CA TYR A 325 10.85 -19.76 37.02
C TYR A 325 11.12 -20.14 35.57
N TRP A 326 10.49 -19.44 34.63
CA TRP A 326 10.67 -19.70 33.20
C TRP A 326 10.88 -18.40 32.42
N ALA A 327 11.64 -18.50 31.32
CA ALA A 327 11.75 -17.51 30.27
C ALA A 327 11.18 -18.10 28.98
N VAL A 328 10.37 -17.33 28.26
CA VAL A 328 9.68 -17.79 27.04
C VAL A 328 9.90 -16.77 25.93
N ALA A 329 10.39 -17.24 24.78
CA ALA A 329 10.46 -16.47 23.54
C ALA A 329 9.58 -17.10 22.47
N LYS A 330 8.93 -16.26 21.66
CA LYS A 330 8.00 -16.68 20.62
C LYS A 330 8.25 -15.91 19.33
N VAL A 331 8.06 -16.56 18.20
CA VAL A 331 8.03 -15.91 16.88
C VAL A 331 6.99 -16.57 15.98
N LYS A 332 6.20 -15.75 15.28
CA LYS A 332 5.24 -16.23 14.28
C LYS A 332 5.96 -16.64 13.00
N VAL A 333 5.56 -17.75 12.40
CA VAL A 333 6.16 -18.30 11.18
C VAL A 333 5.11 -18.49 10.11
N ARG A 334 5.49 -18.22 8.85
CA ARG A 334 4.69 -18.54 7.67
C ARG A 334 5.59 -18.94 6.52
N GLU A 335 5.01 -19.53 5.48
CA GLU A 335 5.75 -19.70 4.22
C GLU A 335 6.05 -18.34 3.60
N ALA A 336 7.27 -18.17 3.09
CA ALA A 336 7.63 -16.97 2.35
C ALA A 336 6.72 -16.79 1.12
N VAL A 337 6.27 -15.56 0.87
CA VAL A 337 5.52 -15.23 -0.36
C VAL A 337 6.51 -15.09 -1.51
N THR A 338 7.01 -16.22 -2.04
CA THR A 338 8.13 -16.27 -3.00
C THR A 338 7.97 -17.28 -4.14
N SER A 339 6.76 -17.70 -4.52
CA SER A 339 6.63 -18.47 -5.77
C SER A 339 6.76 -17.50 -6.95
N TYR A 340 7.97 -17.44 -7.52
CA TYR A 340 8.22 -16.83 -8.83
C TYR A 340 7.13 -17.26 -9.82
N PHE A 341 6.68 -16.37 -10.70
CA PHE A 341 5.53 -16.64 -11.57
C PHE A 341 5.74 -17.91 -12.41
N ASN A 342 6.96 -18.21 -12.82
CA ASN A 342 7.29 -19.46 -13.51
C ASN A 342 6.97 -20.69 -12.64
N GLN A 343 7.23 -20.64 -11.34
CA GLN A 343 6.91 -21.73 -10.42
C GLN A 343 5.40 -21.89 -10.27
N VAL A 344 4.67 -20.79 -10.08
CA VAL A 344 3.20 -20.78 -10.01
C VAL A 344 2.61 -21.42 -11.27
N TYR A 345 3.02 -20.94 -12.43
CA TYR A 345 2.62 -21.48 -13.73
C TYR A 345 2.99 -22.96 -13.86
N ASN A 346 4.19 -23.35 -13.39
CA ASN A 346 4.63 -24.73 -13.50
C ASN A 346 3.85 -25.73 -12.64
N GLN A 347 3.33 -25.26 -11.51
CA GLN A 347 2.46 -26.02 -10.61
C GLN A 347 0.99 -26.02 -11.07
N GLY A 348 0.68 -25.37 -12.20
CA GLY A 348 -0.69 -25.29 -12.74
C GLY A 348 -1.53 -24.18 -12.13
N GLY A 349 -0.91 -23.22 -11.43
CA GLY A 349 -1.57 -22.03 -10.93
C GLY A 349 -1.85 -20.98 -12.01
N ASP A 350 -2.70 -20.03 -11.65
CA ASP A 350 -3.11 -18.91 -12.50
C ASP A 350 -2.27 -17.65 -12.20
N ILE A 351 -1.88 -16.94 -13.27
CA ILE A 351 -1.24 -15.63 -13.19
C ILE A 351 -2.14 -14.60 -13.86
N THR A 352 -2.51 -13.54 -13.15
CA THR A 352 -3.27 -12.44 -13.76
C THR A 352 -2.31 -11.37 -14.30
N VAL A 353 -2.46 -11.03 -15.58
CA VAL A 353 -1.79 -9.91 -16.23
C VAL A 353 -2.86 -8.99 -16.79
N GLY A 354 -2.97 -7.75 -16.30
CA GLY A 354 -4.06 -6.87 -16.68
C GLY A 354 -5.44 -7.49 -16.40
N ASN A 355 -6.19 -7.79 -17.47
CA ASN A 355 -7.50 -8.46 -17.41
C ASN A 355 -7.50 -9.90 -17.97
N VAL A 356 -6.33 -10.49 -18.20
CA VAL A 356 -6.20 -11.86 -18.72
C VAL A 356 -5.54 -12.79 -17.70
N THR A 357 -5.92 -14.07 -17.74
CA THR A 357 -5.32 -15.14 -16.93
C THR A 357 -4.38 -15.98 -17.78
N ILE A 358 -3.13 -16.11 -17.34
CA ILE A 358 -2.09 -16.92 -17.97
C ILE A 358 -1.88 -18.19 -17.14
N ASN A 359 -2.07 -19.36 -17.75
CA ASN A 359 -1.84 -20.66 -17.15
C ASN A 359 -1.52 -21.72 -18.20
N LYS A 360 -1.06 -22.89 -17.77
CA LYS A 360 -0.66 -24.00 -18.67
C LYS A 360 -1.77 -24.53 -19.57
N ALA A 361 -3.04 -24.37 -19.18
CA ALA A 361 -4.16 -24.91 -19.94
C ALA A 361 -4.46 -24.07 -21.19
N THR A 362 -4.26 -22.75 -21.11
CA THR A 362 -4.58 -21.79 -22.18
C THR A 362 -3.35 -21.27 -22.90
N TYR A 363 -2.22 -21.21 -22.21
CA TYR A 363 -0.90 -20.87 -22.74
C TYR A 363 0.05 -22.01 -22.39
N SER A 364 0.35 -22.90 -23.34
CA SER A 364 1.29 -24.00 -23.09
C SER A 364 2.75 -23.55 -23.19
N ASP A 365 3.66 -24.41 -22.70
CA ASP A 365 5.10 -24.32 -23.00
C ASP A 365 5.83 -23.04 -22.54
N GLY A 366 5.40 -22.45 -21.42
CA GLY A 366 6.10 -21.33 -20.78
C GLY A 366 7.56 -21.62 -20.41
N LYS A 367 8.44 -20.65 -20.69
CA LYS A 367 9.90 -20.75 -20.59
C LYS A 367 10.45 -19.76 -19.59
N LEU A 368 11.34 -20.21 -18.72
CA LEU A 368 12.15 -19.34 -17.86
C LEU A 368 13.42 -18.95 -18.60
N LEU A 369 13.71 -17.66 -18.73
CA LEU A 369 14.94 -17.18 -19.34
C LEU A 369 16.12 -17.23 -18.36
N SER A 370 17.33 -17.20 -18.91
CA SER A 370 18.58 -17.07 -18.17
C SER A 370 19.59 -16.24 -18.97
N THR A 371 20.69 -15.83 -18.35
CA THR A 371 21.75 -15.06 -19.02
C THR A 371 22.32 -15.79 -20.25
N ASP A 372 22.44 -17.12 -20.20
CA ASP A 372 22.95 -17.94 -21.30
C ASP A 372 21.91 -18.17 -22.42
N ALA A 373 20.63 -17.90 -22.15
CA ALA A 373 19.50 -18.15 -23.03
C ALA A 373 18.50 -16.98 -23.02
N ALA A 374 19.00 -15.74 -23.09
CA ALA A 374 18.18 -14.53 -22.98
C ALA A 374 17.44 -14.14 -24.28
N THR A 375 17.78 -14.79 -25.41
CA THR A 375 17.21 -14.45 -26.72
C THR A 375 15.85 -15.10 -26.95
N ILE A 376 14.85 -14.27 -27.28
CA ILE A 376 13.52 -14.66 -27.69
C ILE A 376 13.42 -14.57 -29.22
N SER A 377 13.33 -15.72 -29.88
CA SER A 377 13.29 -15.83 -31.35
C SER A 377 12.00 -16.43 -31.90
N ALA A 378 11.07 -16.82 -31.03
CA ALA A 378 9.80 -17.46 -31.42
C ALA A 378 8.67 -17.10 -30.45
N ASP A 379 7.44 -17.35 -30.87
CA ASP A 379 6.25 -17.22 -30.03
C ASP A 379 6.36 -18.03 -28.74
N GLY A 380 5.68 -17.56 -27.68
CA GLY A 380 5.57 -18.28 -26.41
C GLY A 380 5.32 -17.38 -25.21
N VAL A 381 5.29 -18.03 -24.04
CA VAL A 381 5.28 -17.37 -22.73
C VAL A 381 6.69 -17.39 -22.15
N TYR A 382 7.17 -16.22 -21.74
CA TYR A 382 8.51 -16.02 -21.24
C TYR A 382 8.48 -15.36 -19.86
N PHE A 383 9.05 -16.05 -18.89
CA PHE A 383 9.31 -15.56 -17.55
C PHE A 383 10.73 -15.06 -17.49
N ILE A 384 10.92 -13.80 -17.11
CA ILE A 384 12.20 -13.11 -17.15
C ILE A 384 12.65 -12.85 -15.70
N PRO A 385 13.72 -13.51 -15.22
CA PRO A 385 14.24 -13.25 -13.89
C PRO A 385 14.83 -11.84 -13.76
N GLN A 386 14.91 -11.35 -12.52
CA GLN A 386 15.65 -10.12 -12.22
C GLN A 386 17.12 -10.25 -12.63
N GLY A 387 17.68 -9.18 -13.21
CA GLY A 387 19.06 -9.16 -13.70
C GLY A 387 19.29 -9.84 -15.05
N VAL A 388 18.26 -10.44 -15.66
CA VAL A 388 18.33 -10.96 -17.05
C VAL A 388 17.78 -9.89 -17.99
N GLU A 389 18.62 -9.43 -18.93
CA GLU A 389 18.16 -8.60 -20.05
C GLU A 389 17.75 -9.51 -21.21
N ALA A 390 16.45 -9.63 -21.45
CA ALA A 390 15.94 -10.44 -22.56
C ALA A 390 16.11 -9.70 -23.88
N VAL A 391 16.44 -10.43 -24.96
CA VAL A 391 16.64 -9.83 -26.29
C VAL A 391 15.63 -10.40 -27.26
N ILE A 392 14.82 -9.54 -27.88
CA ILE A 392 13.87 -9.96 -28.90
C ILE A 392 14.51 -9.81 -30.27
N SER A 393 14.79 -10.95 -30.92
CA SER A 393 15.46 -10.97 -32.22
C SER A 393 14.49 -11.08 -33.41
N SER A 394 13.23 -11.42 -33.19
CA SER A 394 12.20 -11.51 -34.24
C SER A 394 11.43 -10.19 -34.38
N THR A 395 11.04 -9.85 -35.61
CA THR A 395 10.09 -8.76 -35.90
C THR A 395 8.65 -9.28 -35.83
N ASP A 396 8.41 -10.49 -36.34
CA ASP A 396 7.08 -11.06 -36.45
C ASP A 396 6.72 -11.88 -35.21
N PHE A 397 5.47 -11.74 -34.76
CA PHE A 397 4.89 -12.53 -33.68
C PHE A 397 3.44 -12.90 -34.02
N ASN A 398 2.99 -14.02 -33.46
CA ASN A 398 1.57 -14.33 -33.31
C ASN A 398 1.20 -14.49 -31.83
N LYS A 399 2.11 -14.94 -30.96
CA LYS A 399 1.84 -15.01 -29.51
C LYS A 399 3.10 -14.68 -28.73
N LEU A 400 3.10 -13.53 -28.06
CA LEU A 400 4.21 -13.12 -27.22
C LEU A 400 3.69 -12.67 -25.86
N VAL A 401 4.03 -13.43 -24.82
CA VAL A 401 3.72 -13.12 -23.42
C VAL A 401 5.03 -12.95 -22.65
N LEU A 402 5.26 -11.77 -22.09
CA LEU A 402 6.47 -11.39 -21.36
C LEU A 402 6.11 -11.05 -19.92
N ILE A 403 6.66 -11.77 -18.95
CA ILE A 403 6.34 -11.59 -17.53
C ILE A 403 7.65 -11.46 -16.74
N SER A 404 7.81 -10.36 -16.00
CA SER A 404 8.83 -10.30 -14.95
C SER A 404 8.56 -11.39 -13.93
N ASP A 405 9.47 -12.35 -13.77
CA ASP A 405 9.24 -13.56 -12.97
C ASP A 405 9.05 -13.28 -11.47
N ASN A 406 9.51 -12.11 -11.01
CA ASN A 406 9.38 -11.70 -9.61
C ASN A 406 8.13 -10.82 -9.40
N PRO A 407 7.10 -11.29 -8.67
CA PRO A 407 5.86 -10.54 -8.42
C PRO A 407 6.05 -9.25 -7.61
N LYS A 408 7.15 -9.14 -6.85
CA LYS A 408 7.50 -7.96 -6.05
C LYS A 408 8.78 -7.27 -6.57
N GLY A 409 9.31 -7.71 -7.71
CA GLY A 409 10.55 -7.21 -8.27
C GLY A 409 10.36 -5.94 -9.08
N GLU A 410 11.45 -5.21 -9.27
CA GLU A 410 11.52 -4.10 -10.22
C GLU A 410 11.18 -4.56 -11.65
N PRO A 411 10.82 -3.65 -12.56
CA PRO A 411 10.61 -4.04 -13.96
C PRO A 411 11.85 -4.66 -14.60
N VAL A 412 11.67 -5.70 -15.41
CA VAL A 412 12.75 -6.35 -16.17
C VAL A 412 12.99 -5.66 -17.49
N VAL A 413 14.23 -5.70 -18.02
CA VAL A 413 14.58 -5.04 -19.27
C VAL A 413 14.46 -6.01 -20.44
N VAL A 414 13.84 -5.52 -21.52
CA VAL A 414 13.72 -6.22 -22.80
C VAL A 414 14.32 -5.36 -23.91
N ASP A 415 15.36 -5.85 -24.57
CA ASP A 415 15.92 -5.27 -25.78
C ASP A 415 15.02 -5.61 -26.99
N ASN A 416 14.11 -4.69 -27.31
CA ASN A 416 13.29 -4.72 -28.51
C ASN A 416 14.04 -4.07 -29.68
N THR A 417 14.96 -4.79 -30.30
CA THR A 417 15.78 -4.24 -31.39
C THR A 417 14.93 -3.87 -32.63
N ASN A 418 13.82 -4.58 -32.85
CA ASN A 418 12.90 -4.38 -33.97
C ASN A 418 11.53 -3.90 -33.51
N LEU A 419 10.74 -3.39 -34.47
CA LEU A 419 9.30 -3.23 -34.28
C LEU A 419 8.61 -4.59 -34.16
N PHE A 420 7.44 -4.61 -33.53
CA PHE A 420 6.60 -5.80 -33.41
C PHE A 420 5.58 -5.85 -34.55
N ASN A 421 5.51 -6.96 -35.28
CA ASN A 421 4.55 -7.17 -36.35
C ASN A 421 3.62 -8.35 -36.03
N ALA A 422 2.32 -8.09 -35.88
CA ALA A 422 1.34 -9.15 -35.64
C ALA A 422 1.01 -9.86 -36.97
N THR A 423 1.07 -11.19 -36.98
CA THR A 423 1.06 -11.98 -38.23
C THR A 423 0.02 -13.10 -38.34
N GLY A 424 -0.72 -13.42 -37.27
CA GLY A 424 -1.70 -14.52 -37.31
C GLY A 424 -3.13 -14.15 -36.91
N THR A 425 -3.99 -15.17 -36.89
CA THR A 425 -5.43 -15.06 -36.59
C THR A 425 -5.78 -15.34 -35.13
N ALA A 426 -4.77 -15.51 -34.28
CA ALA A 426 -4.92 -15.68 -32.84
C ALA A 426 -3.81 -14.90 -32.13
N GLY A 427 -3.62 -13.66 -32.58
CA GLY A 427 -2.59 -12.72 -32.16
C GLY A 427 -2.69 -12.40 -30.67
N GLU A 428 -1.58 -12.46 -29.95
CA GLU A 428 -1.49 -12.00 -28.56
C GLU A 428 -0.19 -11.27 -28.30
N PHE A 429 -0.29 -10.07 -27.72
CA PHE A 429 0.84 -9.33 -27.19
C PHE A 429 0.52 -8.92 -25.75
N ILE A 430 1.18 -9.58 -24.80
CA ILE A 430 0.91 -9.42 -23.37
C ILE A 430 2.25 -9.16 -22.68
N ALA A 431 2.37 -8.08 -21.93
CA ALA A 431 3.57 -7.82 -21.14
C ALA A 431 3.22 -7.31 -19.73
N GLN A 432 3.93 -7.84 -18.73
CA GLN A 432 3.82 -7.42 -17.32
C GLN A 432 5.17 -6.99 -16.77
N ASN A 433 5.22 -5.76 -16.25
CA ASN A 433 6.35 -5.20 -15.51
C ASN A 433 7.65 -5.24 -16.35
N VAL A 434 7.56 -4.79 -17.60
CA VAL A 434 8.67 -4.78 -18.58
C VAL A 434 9.07 -3.36 -18.96
N ILE A 435 10.37 -3.07 -18.96
CA ILE A 435 10.96 -1.90 -19.61
C ILE A 435 11.48 -2.31 -20.98
N PHE A 436 10.84 -1.81 -22.03
CA PHE A 436 11.37 -1.90 -23.38
C PHE A 436 12.51 -0.89 -23.55
N LYS A 437 13.64 -1.33 -24.13
CA LYS A 437 14.88 -0.55 -24.19
C LYS A 437 14.88 0.50 -25.31
N ASN A 438 14.39 0.14 -26.49
CA ASN A 438 14.54 0.97 -27.69
C ASN A 438 13.26 1.72 -28.03
N ALA A 439 13.42 2.99 -28.41
CA ALA A 439 12.35 3.81 -28.96
C ALA A 439 12.14 3.47 -30.43
N ILE A 440 11.01 2.84 -30.73
CA ILE A 440 10.66 2.36 -32.07
C ILE A 440 9.40 3.07 -32.57
N SER A 441 9.25 3.22 -33.89
CA SER A 441 8.04 3.76 -34.51
C SER A 441 7.73 3.11 -35.87
N PRO A 442 6.51 2.56 -36.07
CA PRO A 442 5.56 2.29 -34.99
C PRO A 442 6.16 1.24 -34.04
N PHE A 443 5.84 1.28 -32.75
CA PHE A 443 6.30 0.25 -31.81
C PHE A 443 5.78 -1.14 -32.22
N MET A 444 4.52 -1.19 -32.67
CA MET A 444 3.84 -2.35 -33.20
C MET A 444 3.05 -2.01 -34.46
N GLN A 445 2.87 -2.99 -35.36
CA GLN A 445 1.98 -2.86 -36.50
C GLN A 445 1.20 -4.14 -36.81
N ILE A 446 0.09 -3.95 -37.52
CA ILE A 446 -0.65 -4.98 -38.27
C ILE A 446 -0.52 -4.60 -39.74
N ASN A 447 0.39 -5.26 -40.47
CA ASN A 447 0.77 -4.86 -41.82
C ASN A 447 0.23 -5.76 -42.94
N ALA A 448 -0.51 -6.81 -42.60
CA ALA A 448 -1.16 -7.74 -43.52
C ALA A 448 -2.69 -7.71 -43.33
N SER A 449 -3.42 -8.36 -44.25
CA SER A 449 -4.86 -8.61 -44.10
C SER A 449 -5.11 -9.92 -43.34
N GLY A 450 -6.30 -10.08 -42.77
CA GLY A 450 -6.75 -11.29 -42.09
C GLY A 450 -6.12 -11.52 -40.71
N ILE A 451 -5.57 -10.48 -40.09
CA ILE A 451 -4.93 -10.56 -38.78
C ILE A 451 -5.95 -10.28 -37.68
N ILE A 452 -5.99 -11.15 -36.68
CA ILE A 452 -6.85 -11.00 -35.50
C ILE A 452 -5.92 -10.93 -34.29
N LEU A 453 -5.91 -9.79 -33.62
CA LEU A 453 -5.20 -9.59 -32.36
C LEU A 453 -6.19 -9.74 -31.21
N ASN A 454 -6.27 -10.94 -30.64
CA ASN A 454 -7.18 -11.25 -29.54
C ASN A 454 -6.89 -10.35 -28.33
N ASN A 455 -5.60 -10.23 -27.96
CA ASN A 455 -5.18 -9.54 -26.74
C ASN A 455 -4.02 -8.59 -27.03
N LEU A 456 -4.20 -7.32 -26.67
CA LEU A 456 -3.14 -6.31 -26.55
C LEU A 456 -3.13 -5.77 -25.12
N ILE A 457 -2.27 -6.35 -24.29
CA ILE A 457 -2.26 -6.16 -22.83
C ILE A 457 -0.90 -5.66 -22.38
N LEU A 458 -0.87 -4.51 -21.71
CA LEU A 458 0.32 -4.02 -21.03
C LEU A 458 -0.04 -3.66 -19.59
N ASP A 459 0.69 -4.23 -18.64
CA ASP A 459 0.48 -4.04 -17.21
C ASP A 459 1.80 -3.64 -16.53
N GLY A 460 1.94 -2.38 -16.13
CA GLY A 460 3.14 -1.90 -15.45
C GLY A 460 4.37 -1.72 -16.35
N CYS A 461 4.21 -1.58 -17.68
CA CYS A 461 5.32 -1.53 -18.63
C CYS A 461 5.82 -0.11 -18.92
N LYS A 462 7.10 0.06 -19.27
CA LYS A 462 7.66 1.29 -19.86
C LYS A 462 7.91 1.06 -21.35
N VAL A 463 7.29 1.88 -22.20
CA VAL A 463 7.29 1.75 -23.66
C VAL A 463 7.88 3.02 -24.28
N PRO A 464 9.14 3.00 -24.74
CA PRO A 464 9.71 4.10 -25.50
C PRO A 464 9.18 4.13 -26.95
N ILE A 465 8.79 5.32 -27.41
CA ILE A 465 8.27 5.56 -28.77
C ILE A 465 9.14 6.64 -29.42
N ALA A 466 9.57 6.43 -30.66
CA ALA A 466 10.41 7.40 -31.36
C ALA A 466 9.66 8.73 -31.63
N SER A 467 10.39 9.83 -31.84
CA SER A 467 9.79 11.14 -32.13
C SER A 467 8.85 11.11 -33.31
N GLY A 468 7.68 11.73 -33.17
CA GLY A 468 6.64 11.73 -34.21
C GLY A 468 6.12 10.33 -34.55
N GLY A 469 6.33 9.37 -33.64
CA GLY A 469 6.03 7.97 -33.84
C GLY A 469 4.70 7.53 -33.25
N ASN A 470 4.29 6.32 -33.64
CA ASN A 470 3.07 5.70 -33.14
C ASN A 470 3.37 4.47 -32.26
N PHE A 471 2.46 4.12 -31.35
CA PHE A 471 2.55 2.83 -30.67
C PHE A 471 2.05 1.71 -31.58
N LEU A 472 0.80 1.77 -32.06
CA LEU A 472 0.22 0.79 -32.97
C LEU A 472 -0.21 1.43 -34.29
N ASN A 473 0.25 0.85 -35.41
CA ASN A 473 -0.31 1.07 -36.75
C ASN A 473 -1.11 -0.16 -37.19
N ALA A 474 -2.43 -0.03 -37.30
CA ALA A 474 -3.33 -1.13 -37.68
C ALA A 474 -4.40 -0.63 -38.65
N PHE A 475 -3.97 -0.08 -39.79
CA PHE A 475 -4.88 0.48 -40.81
C PHE A 475 -4.80 -0.24 -42.16
N LEU A 476 -3.88 -1.19 -42.37
CA LEU A 476 -3.89 -2.06 -43.54
C LEU A 476 -4.88 -3.22 -43.33
N GLY A 477 -5.36 -3.88 -44.39
CA GLY A 477 -6.30 -5.02 -44.35
C GLY A 477 -7.74 -4.70 -43.89
N ASP A 478 -8.74 -5.06 -44.70
CA ASP A 478 -10.16 -4.72 -44.43
C ASP A 478 -10.84 -5.63 -43.40
N ASP A 479 -10.21 -6.76 -43.12
CA ASP A 479 -10.67 -7.88 -42.29
C ASP A 479 -9.87 -8.04 -41.00
N ASN A 480 -8.98 -7.09 -40.69
CA ASN A 480 -8.24 -7.10 -39.44
C ASN A 480 -9.12 -6.74 -38.24
N SER A 481 -8.90 -7.39 -37.10
CA SER A 481 -9.58 -7.07 -35.85
C SER A 481 -8.64 -7.04 -34.65
N ILE A 482 -9.06 -6.32 -33.63
CA ILE A 482 -8.47 -6.34 -32.29
C ILE A 482 -9.66 -6.56 -31.36
N ASP A 483 -9.59 -7.55 -30.46
CA ASP A 483 -10.74 -7.97 -29.66
C ASP A 483 -10.69 -7.43 -28.22
N ASN A 484 -9.50 -7.30 -27.64
CA ASN A 484 -9.29 -6.78 -26.28
C ASN A 484 -8.05 -5.87 -26.22
N ILE A 485 -8.23 -4.64 -25.72
CA ILE A 485 -7.15 -3.68 -25.46
C ILE A 485 -7.18 -3.30 -23.98
N TYR A 486 -6.13 -3.66 -23.24
CA TYR A 486 -6.02 -3.36 -21.82
C TYR A 486 -4.63 -2.83 -21.46
N LEU A 487 -4.53 -1.52 -21.27
CA LEU A 487 -3.32 -0.82 -20.89
C LEU A 487 -3.49 -0.27 -19.48
N LYS A 488 -2.82 -0.88 -18.49
CA LYS A 488 -2.85 -0.46 -17.10
C LYS A 488 -1.47 -0.15 -16.56
N GLY A 489 -1.31 0.96 -15.83
CA GLY A 489 -0.09 1.19 -15.07
C GLY A 489 1.16 1.42 -15.94
N ASN A 490 1.01 1.76 -17.22
CA ASN A 490 2.14 1.87 -18.13
C ASN A 490 2.71 3.29 -18.20
N ARG A 491 3.93 3.40 -18.72
CA ARG A 491 4.67 4.63 -18.99
C ARG A 491 5.02 4.68 -20.48
N PHE A 492 4.28 5.46 -21.26
CA PHE A 492 4.54 5.70 -22.68
C PHE A 492 5.44 6.93 -22.84
N ALA A 493 6.70 6.66 -23.16
CA ALA A 493 7.78 7.63 -23.20
C ALA A 493 8.08 8.04 -24.65
N PHE A 494 7.63 9.22 -25.06
CA PHE A 494 7.85 9.71 -26.42
C PHE A 494 9.18 10.47 -26.49
N ASN A 495 10.15 9.92 -27.22
CA ASN A 495 11.49 10.48 -27.40
C ASN A 495 11.48 11.59 -28.45
N GLN A 496 10.84 12.72 -28.12
CA GLN A 496 10.70 13.82 -29.07
C GLN A 496 12.04 14.46 -29.42
N THR A 497 12.30 14.64 -30.72
CA THR A 497 13.48 15.37 -31.22
C THR A 497 13.14 16.78 -31.68
N THR A 498 11.86 17.08 -31.83
CA THR A 498 11.30 18.39 -32.17
C THR A 498 9.97 18.57 -31.45
N ALA A 499 9.66 19.80 -31.06
CA ALA A 499 8.36 20.15 -30.52
C ALA A 499 7.24 19.92 -31.54
N TYR A 500 6.08 19.53 -31.02
CA TYR A 500 4.81 19.36 -31.72
C TYR A 500 4.82 18.32 -32.84
N ALA A 501 5.73 17.33 -32.79
CA ALA A 501 5.71 16.20 -33.71
C ALA A 501 4.45 15.33 -33.47
N ALA A 502 3.82 14.89 -34.55
CA ALA A 502 2.57 14.15 -34.51
C ALA A 502 2.81 12.70 -34.06
N SER A 503 2.12 12.26 -33.01
CA SER A 503 2.24 10.91 -32.47
C SER A 503 0.88 10.33 -32.12
N ARG A 504 0.73 9.01 -32.27
CA ARG A 504 -0.54 8.33 -31.99
C ARG A 504 -0.31 7.08 -31.16
N LEU A 505 -1.15 6.83 -30.16
CA LEU A 505 -1.16 5.53 -29.50
C LEU A 505 -1.74 4.48 -30.45
N PHE A 506 -2.99 4.65 -30.89
CA PHE A 506 -3.65 3.75 -31.83
C PHE A 506 -3.98 4.45 -33.14
N ASN A 507 -3.30 4.06 -34.21
CA ASN A 507 -3.53 4.56 -35.56
C ASN A 507 -4.21 3.49 -36.43
N LEU A 508 -5.53 3.56 -36.51
CA LEU A 508 -6.41 2.64 -37.24
C LEU A 508 -6.94 3.27 -38.53
N SER A 509 -6.32 4.37 -38.97
CA SER A 509 -6.61 4.99 -40.25
C SER A 509 -5.34 5.51 -40.91
N GLY A 510 -5.36 5.57 -42.23
CA GLY A 510 -4.20 5.93 -43.02
C GLY A 510 -4.51 5.94 -44.50
N SER A 511 -3.51 6.27 -45.30
CA SER A 511 -3.61 6.12 -46.75
C SER A 511 -2.32 5.60 -47.32
N THR A 512 -2.41 4.79 -48.37
CA THR A 512 -1.27 4.37 -49.19
C THR A 512 -1.38 5.01 -50.57
N GLY A 513 -0.24 5.14 -51.27
CA GLY A 513 -0.18 5.83 -52.56
C GLY A 513 -0.31 7.35 -52.46
N SER A 514 -0.39 8.01 -53.61
CA SER A 514 -0.50 9.47 -53.72
C SER A 514 -1.30 9.88 -54.96
N GLY A 515 -1.81 11.11 -54.97
CA GLY A 515 -2.61 11.64 -56.08
C GLY A 515 -3.86 10.80 -56.35
N GLU A 516 -4.09 10.48 -57.62
CA GLU A 516 -5.22 9.64 -58.07
C GLU A 516 -5.14 8.19 -57.58
N ASN A 517 -3.95 7.71 -57.17
CA ASN A 517 -3.74 6.35 -56.63
C ASN A 517 -3.82 6.29 -55.10
N LYS A 518 -4.28 7.34 -54.44
CA LYS A 518 -4.43 7.37 -52.98
C LYS A 518 -5.55 6.43 -52.55
N VAL A 519 -5.19 5.36 -51.83
CA VAL A 519 -6.16 4.49 -51.15
C VAL A 519 -6.25 4.91 -49.70
N VAL A 520 -7.46 5.20 -49.22
CA VAL A 520 -7.70 5.59 -47.83
C VAL A 520 -8.29 4.40 -47.09
N TYR A 521 -7.74 4.13 -45.91
CA TYR A 521 -8.19 3.08 -45.00
C TYR A 521 -8.65 3.70 -43.69
N ASN A 522 -9.84 3.33 -43.25
CA ASN A 522 -10.42 3.73 -41.98
C ASN A 522 -11.05 2.49 -41.35
N ARG A 523 -10.43 1.96 -40.28
CA ARG A 523 -10.80 0.66 -39.71
C ARG A 523 -11.86 0.77 -38.64
N ASN A 524 -12.72 -0.25 -38.60
CA ASN A 524 -13.66 -0.42 -37.51
C ASN A 524 -12.93 -1.00 -36.29
N LEU A 525 -13.46 -0.73 -35.11
CA LEU A 525 -12.98 -1.32 -33.87
C LEU A 525 -14.18 -1.79 -33.03
N SER A 526 -14.15 -3.06 -32.66
CA SER A 526 -15.19 -3.75 -31.89
C SER A 526 -14.61 -4.40 -30.63
N ALA A 527 -13.83 -3.63 -29.88
CA ALA A 527 -13.19 -4.04 -28.64
C ALA A 527 -13.51 -3.09 -27.51
N ASP A 528 -13.54 -3.62 -26.29
CA ASP A 528 -13.37 -2.79 -25.11
C ASP A 528 -11.93 -2.29 -25.05
N VAL A 529 -11.79 -0.99 -24.81
CA VAL A 529 -10.50 -0.29 -24.78
C VAL A 529 -10.32 0.31 -23.40
N SER A 530 -9.48 -0.32 -22.59
CA SER A 530 -9.15 0.15 -21.24
C SER A 530 -7.76 0.79 -21.24
N ILE A 531 -7.69 2.09 -21.00
CA ILE A 531 -6.45 2.85 -20.84
C ILE A 531 -6.54 3.48 -19.45
N ILE A 532 -6.00 2.77 -18.46
CA ILE A 532 -6.23 3.05 -17.06
C ILE A 532 -4.91 3.29 -16.33
N ASN A 533 -4.84 4.38 -15.56
CA ASN A 533 -3.69 4.62 -14.69
C ASN A 533 -2.36 4.63 -15.47
N ASN A 534 -2.28 5.21 -16.67
CA ASN A 534 -1.05 5.29 -17.47
C ASN A 534 -0.49 6.72 -17.47
N VAL A 535 0.81 6.82 -17.77
CA VAL A 535 1.52 8.07 -18.00
C VAL A 535 1.91 8.17 -19.47
N PHE A 536 1.58 9.28 -20.11
CA PHE A 536 2.04 9.63 -21.46
C PHE A 536 2.88 10.89 -21.37
N TYR A 537 4.16 10.83 -21.76
CA TYR A 537 5.07 11.94 -21.56
C TYR A 537 6.13 12.06 -22.64
N SER A 538 6.59 13.29 -22.87
CA SER A 538 7.81 13.57 -23.63
C SER A 538 9.01 13.33 -22.73
N THR A 539 10.05 12.64 -23.18
CA THR A 539 11.26 12.40 -22.36
C THR A 539 12.21 13.59 -22.31
N MET A 540 11.93 14.65 -23.05
CA MET A 540 12.81 15.82 -23.11
C MET A 540 12.44 16.89 -22.09
N THR A 541 13.46 17.51 -21.49
CA THR A 541 13.35 18.58 -20.49
C THR A 541 13.02 19.95 -21.07
N ASN A 542 13.17 20.13 -22.38
CA ASN A 542 12.72 21.31 -23.10
C ASN A 542 11.21 21.22 -23.39
N ASP A 543 10.57 22.36 -23.71
CA ASP A 543 9.14 22.54 -23.97
C ASP A 543 8.54 21.71 -25.15
N TYR A 544 9.18 20.60 -25.54
CA TYR A 544 8.86 19.76 -26.68
C TYR A 544 7.61 18.94 -26.40
N SER A 545 6.49 19.59 -26.71
CA SER A 545 5.16 18.98 -26.67
C SER A 545 4.98 17.91 -27.74
N ILE A 546 4.18 16.91 -27.43
CA ILE A 546 3.69 15.89 -28.34
C ILE A 546 2.39 16.41 -28.94
N ASN A 547 2.25 16.36 -30.26
CA ASN A 547 0.96 16.58 -30.93
C ASN A 547 0.24 15.24 -31.04
N GLY A 548 -0.48 14.88 -29.98
CA GLY A 548 -0.84 13.51 -29.65
C GLY A 548 -2.29 13.14 -29.94
N ASN A 549 -2.51 11.87 -30.28
CA ASN A 549 -3.82 11.21 -30.30
C ASN A 549 -3.75 9.86 -29.57
N ILE A 550 -4.86 9.45 -28.95
CA ILE A 550 -4.99 8.13 -28.35
C ILE A 550 -5.61 7.16 -29.34
N LEU A 551 -6.70 7.53 -30.03
CA LEU A 551 -7.38 6.64 -30.98
C LEU A 551 -7.80 7.39 -32.24
N VAL A 552 -7.35 6.92 -33.39
CA VAL A 552 -7.62 7.53 -34.70
C VAL A 552 -8.22 6.50 -35.67
N LEU A 553 -9.53 6.57 -35.90
CA LEU A 553 -10.30 5.69 -36.80
C LEU A 553 -10.65 6.36 -38.14
N THR A 554 -10.23 7.60 -38.38
CA THR A 554 -10.56 8.33 -39.59
C THR A 554 -9.45 9.25 -40.06
N THR A 555 -9.25 9.32 -41.38
CA THR A 555 -8.33 10.27 -42.04
C THR A 555 -9.03 11.26 -42.96
N ASP A 556 -9.95 10.83 -43.84
CA ASP A 556 -10.89 11.66 -44.65
C ASP A 556 -11.95 10.77 -45.37
N GLY A 557 -13.11 11.31 -45.73
CA GLY A 557 -14.07 10.73 -46.71
C GLY A 557 -15.09 9.71 -46.16
N THR A 558 -14.64 8.70 -45.39
CA THR A 558 -15.51 7.67 -44.78
C THR A 558 -14.93 7.24 -43.44
N ASP A 559 -15.67 7.38 -42.34
CA ASP A 559 -15.11 7.15 -41.01
C ASP A 559 -15.15 5.67 -40.59
N GLY A 560 -14.08 5.20 -39.94
CA GLY A 560 -14.08 3.91 -39.24
C GLY A 560 -15.01 3.95 -38.03
N ILE A 561 -15.73 2.86 -37.81
CA ILE A 561 -16.80 2.75 -36.81
C ILE A 561 -16.25 2.15 -35.52
N TYR A 562 -16.46 2.86 -34.41
CA TYR A 562 -16.38 2.26 -33.09
C TYR A 562 -17.73 1.67 -32.68
N SER A 563 -17.76 0.38 -32.40
CA SER A 563 -18.96 -0.42 -32.13
C SER A 563 -19.80 0.12 -30.97
N GLU A 564 -21.14 0.07 -31.12
CA GLU A 564 -22.11 0.47 -30.09
C GLU A 564 -22.13 -0.45 -28.85
N LYS A 565 -21.57 -1.65 -28.97
CA LYS A 565 -21.55 -2.66 -27.91
C LYS A 565 -20.38 -2.51 -26.93
N ASN A 566 -19.43 -1.66 -27.26
CA ASN A 566 -18.13 -1.61 -26.59
C ASN A 566 -17.91 -0.28 -25.87
N THR A 567 -16.97 -0.29 -24.93
CA THR A 567 -16.60 0.87 -24.12
C THR A 567 -15.13 1.26 -24.29
N ILE A 568 -14.88 2.55 -24.53
CA ILE A 568 -13.56 3.17 -24.38
C ILE A 568 -13.50 3.82 -23.00
N THR A 569 -12.59 3.35 -22.15
CA THR A 569 -12.32 3.89 -20.83
C THR A 569 -10.93 4.52 -20.81
N ILE A 570 -10.86 5.84 -20.66
CA ILE A 570 -9.64 6.60 -20.41
C ILE A 570 -9.75 7.15 -19.00
N GLU A 571 -9.15 6.45 -18.05
CA GLU A 571 -9.33 6.73 -16.62
C GLU A 571 -8.01 6.83 -15.86
N ASN A 572 -7.91 7.80 -14.93
CA ASN A 572 -6.73 7.99 -14.08
C ASN A 572 -5.43 8.16 -14.88
N ASN A 573 -5.43 8.73 -16.09
CA ASN A 573 -4.19 8.90 -16.87
C ASN A 573 -3.58 10.28 -16.67
N THR A 574 -2.24 10.33 -16.61
CA THR A 574 -1.46 11.58 -16.62
C THR A 574 -0.86 11.82 -17.99
N PHE A 575 -1.06 13.01 -18.52
CA PHE A 575 -0.54 13.46 -19.82
C PHE A 575 0.42 14.62 -19.57
N ILE A 576 1.72 14.39 -19.75
CA ILE A 576 2.78 15.40 -19.59
C ILE A 576 3.21 15.86 -20.98
N ASN A 577 2.96 17.14 -21.30
CA ASN A 577 3.27 17.73 -22.60
C ASN A 577 2.63 16.99 -23.78
N PHE A 578 1.53 16.29 -23.56
CA PHE A 578 0.77 15.59 -24.60
C PHE A 578 -0.46 16.40 -24.98
N LEU A 579 -0.41 17.06 -26.14
CA LEU A 579 -1.41 18.02 -26.60
C LEU A 579 -2.18 17.49 -27.80
N CYS A 580 -3.50 17.45 -27.68
CA CYS A 580 -4.41 17.02 -28.75
C CYS A 580 -4.86 18.21 -29.62
N GLY A 581 -3.89 19.03 -30.05
CA GLY A 581 -4.16 20.36 -30.62
C GLY A 581 -4.37 20.38 -32.14
N SER A 582 -3.79 19.43 -32.89
CA SER A 582 -4.09 19.29 -34.32
C SER A 582 -5.27 18.38 -34.60
N GLN A 583 -5.42 17.34 -33.78
CA GLN A 583 -6.47 16.34 -33.89
C GLN A 583 -6.92 15.94 -32.47
N PRO A 584 -8.20 15.60 -32.26
CA PRO A 584 -8.72 15.24 -30.94
C PRO A 584 -8.14 13.94 -30.39
N MET A 585 -8.12 13.77 -29.07
CA MET A 585 -7.60 12.57 -28.39
C MET A 585 -8.22 11.29 -28.96
N ILE A 586 -9.54 11.29 -29.21
CA ILE A 586 -10.26 10.24 -29.93
C ILE A 586 -10.97 10.85 -31.14
N ARG A 587 -10.85 10.21 -32.31
CA ARG A 587 -11.63 10.58 -33.50
C ARG A 587 -12.08 9.38 -34.34
N GLY A 588 -13.34 9.41 -34.80
CA GLY A 588 -13.96 8.36 -35.63
C GLY A 588 -15.48 8.47 -35.65
N ASN A 589 -16.17 7.52 -36.28
CA ASN A 589 -17.62 7.34 -36.13
C ASN A 589 -17.88 6.58 -34.82
N ILE A 590 -18.04 7.31 -33.72
CA ILE A 590 -18.11 6.72 -32.39
C ILE A 590 -19.57 6.43 -32.02
N ARG A 591 -19.94 5.14 -31.95
CA ARG A 591 -21.30 4.70 -31.58
C ARG A 591 -21.38 4.11 -30.18
N GLY A 592 -20.27 3.56 -29.68
CA GLY A 592 -20.18 2.98 -28.33
C GLY A 592 -20.05 4.00 -27.20
N THR A 593 -19.76 3.48 -26.01
CA THR A 593 -19.58 4.26 -24.80
C THR A 593 -18.17 4.83 -24.74
N VAL A 594 -18.03 6.10 -24.30
CA VAL A 594 -16.74 6.74 -24.05
C VAL A 594 -16.72 7.34 -22.65
N ILE A 595 -15.72 6.98 -21.86
CA ILE A 595 -15.54 7.44 -20.48
C ILE A 595 -14.19 8.13 -20.37
N PHE A 596 -14.20 9.41 -20.03
CA PHE A 596 -13.04 10.16 -19.56
C PHE A 596 -13.23 10.44 -18.07
N ARG A 597 -12.33 9.92 -17.23
CA ARG A 597 -12.41 10.11 -15.78
C ARG A 597 -11.05 10.38 -15.14
N ASN A 598 -11.00 11.31 -14.18
CA ASN A 598 -9.83 11.56 -13.33
C ASN A 598 -8.55 11.79 -14.14
N LEU A 599 -8.61 12.62 -15.17
CA LEU A 599 -7.45 12.87 -16.04
C LEU A 599 -6.68 14.10 -15.59
N LEU A 600 -5.36 14.03 -15.69
CA LEU A 600 -4.46 15.15 -15.44
C LEU A 600 -3.68 15.48 -16.71
N LEU A 601 -3.97 16.63 -17.32
CA LEU A 601 -3.28 17.15 -18.49
C LEU A 601 -2.36 18.29 -18.07
N TRP A 602 -1.05 18.08 -18.12
CA TRP A 602 -0.07 19.07 -17.74
C TRP A 602 0.79 19.46 -18.93
N SER A 603 1.06 20.75 -19.12
CA SER A 603 2.03 21.20 -20.11
C SER A 603 2.88 22.36 -19.61
N ASN A 604 4.14 22.40 -20.03
CA ASN A 604 5.02 23.58 -19.91
C ASN A 604 5.36 24.19 -21.27
N THR A 605 4.66 23.81 -22.35
CA THR A 605 5.09 24.22 -23.68
C THR A 605 4.91 25.72 -23.91
N ASN A 606 5.88 26.34 -24.60
CA ASN A 606 5.77 27.69 -25.13
C ASN A 606 5.75 27.72 -26.67
N ASP A 607 5.60 26.55 -27.33
CA ASP A 607 5.59 26.46 -28.79
C ASP A 607 4.41 27.24 -29.41
N GLU A 608 4.71 28.11 -30.37
CA GLU A 608 3.70 28.87 -31.12
C GLU A 608 2.73 27.95 -31.87
N LYS A 609 3.19 26.77 -32.29
CA LYS A 609 2.38 25.74 -32.95
C LYS A 609 1.39 25.06 -32.02
N ALA A 610 1.55 25.17 -30.70
CA ALA A 610 0.60 24.60 -29.75
C ALA A 610 -0.77 25.29 -29.89
N LYS A 611 -1.82 24.49 -30.09
CA LYS A 611 -3.20 24.96 -30.33
C LYS A 611 -4.13 24.40 -29.27
N THR A 612 -5.34 24.97 -29.21
CA THR A 612 -6.48 24.42 -28.48
C THR A 612 -6.59 22.91 -28.67
N SER A 613 -6.56 22.18 -27.57
CA SER A 613 -6.68 20.73 -27.55
C SER A 613 -8.13 20.27 -27.49
N TYR A 614 -8.40 19.07 -27.96
CA TYR A 614 -9.74 18.49 -27.98
C TYR A 614 -9.73 17.03 -27.51
N LEU A 615 -10.75 16.61 -26.75
CA LEU A 615 -10.87 15.22 -26.30
C LEU A 615 -11.52 14.32 -27.35
N LEU A 616 -12.64 14.73 -27.95
CA LEU A 616 -13.47 13.83 -28.75
C LEU A 616 -14.02 14.49 -30.04
N ASN A 617 -13.97 13.75 -31.14
CA ASN A 617 -14.73 14.06 -32.37
C ASN A 617 -15.36 12.78 -32.92
N VAL A 618 -16.68 12.79 -33.08
CA VAL A 618 -17.47 11.58 -33.35
C VAL A 618 -18.04 11.49 -34.76
N HIS A 619 -17.67 12.41 -35.65
CA HIS A 619 -17.97 12.37 -37.09
C HIS A 619 -19.38 11.83 -37.45
N SER A 620 -20.39 12.70 -37.31
CA SER A 620 -21.79 12.42 -37.67
C SER A 620 -22.43 11.19 -36.97
N ALA A 621 -21.83 10.69 -35.89
CA ALA A 621 -22.42 9.71 -34.99
C ALA A 621 -22.91 10.35 -33.69
N THR A 622 -23.80 9.67 -32.98
CA THR A 622 -24.12 9.97 -31.57
C THR A 622 -23.66 8.78 -30.75
N PRO A 623 -22.64 8.92 -29.87
CA PRO A 623 -22.22 7.85 -28.98
C PRO A 623 -23.38 7.44 -28.05
N SER A 624 -23.42 6.17 -27.66
CA SER A 624 -24.43 5.66 -26.73
C SER A 624 -24.40 6.41 -25.40
N VAL A 625 -23.21 6.60 -24.84
CA VAL A 625 -22.95 7.35 -23.60
C VAL A 625 -21.59 8.01 -23.71
N VAL A 626 -21.48 9.28 -23.31
CA VAL A 626 -20.20 9.96 -23.08
C VAL A 626 -20.17 10.52 -21.67
N THR A 627 -19.12 10.15 -20.92
CA THR A 627 -18.86 10.65 -19.57
C THR A 627 -17.58 11.48 -19.57
N PHE A 628 -17.67 12.68 -18.98
CA PHE A 628 -16.52 13.52 -18.66
C PHE A 628 -16.58 13.84 -17.17
N GLU A 629 -15.68 13.26 -16.38
CA GLU A 629 -15.70 13.36 -14.92
C GLU A 629 -14.30 13.68 -14.39
N ASN A 630 -14.17 14.67 -13.51
CA ASN A 630 -12.90 15.03 -12.86
C ASN A 630 -11.73 15.15 -13.86
N LEU A 631 -11.83 16.11 -14.78
CA LEU A 631 -10.79 16.36 -15.77
C LEU A 631 -10.09 17.66 -15.42
N LEU A 632 -8.78 17.61 -15.22
CA LEU A 632 -7.97 18.73 -14.80
C LEU A 632 -6.85 19.01 -15.81
N LYS A 633 -6.67 20.29 -16.16
CA LYS A 633 -5.51 20.76 -16.92
C LYS A 633 -4.67 21.76 -16.13
N PHE A 634 -3.38 21.80 -16.39
CA PHE A 634 -2.50 22.88 -15.97
C PHE A 634 -1.49 23.21 -17.06
N ASP A 635 -1.44 24.47 -17.46
CA ASP A 635 -0.50 24.97 -18.45
C ASP A 635 0.47 25.94 -17.78
N LYS A 636 1.69 25.46 -17.49
CA LYS A 636 2.78 26.26 -16.89
C LYS A 636 3.37 27.27 -17.87
N GLY A 637 3.37 26.92 -19.16
CA GLY A 637 3.86 27.77 -20.25
C GLY A 637 2.74 28.60 -20.86
N LYS A 638 2.43 28.33 -22.12
CA LYS A 638 1.33 28.94 -22.86
C LYS A 638 -0.03 28.37 -22.41
N ASP A 639 -1.01 29.24 -22.12
CA ASP A 639 -2.39 28.79 -21.90
C ASP A 639 -2.97 28.15 -23.16
N ILE A 640 -3.35 26.88 -23.04
CA ILE A 640 -3.90 26.07 -24.12
C ILE A 640 -5.27 25.56 -23.67
N PRO A 641 -6.37 26.11 -24.21
CA PRO A 641 -7.69 25.60 -23.88
C PRO A 641 -7.80 24.13 -24.28
N THR A 642 -8.42 23.30 -23.43
CA THR A 642 -8.76 21.91 -23.78
C THR A 642 -10.26 21.76 -23.74
N ASN A 643 -10.83 21.48 -24.91
CA ASN A 643 -12.27 21.38 -25.15
C ASN A 643 -12.71 19.91 -25.18
N TYR A 644 -13.93 19.62 -24.71
CA TYR A 644 -14.45 18.25 -24.78
C TYR A 644 -14.67 17.80 -26.21
N TRP A 645 -15.33 18.65 -27.02
CA TRP A 645 -15.72 18.32 -28.39
C TRP A 645 -14.94 19.13 -29.43
N ASN A 646 -14.65 18.47 -30.55
CA ASN A 646 -14.23 19.08 -31.80
C ASN A 646 -15.24 18.75 -32.91
N GLY A 647 -15.55 19.74 -33.75
CA GLY A 647 -16.55 19.60 -34.80
C GLY A 647 -17.98 19.73 -34.28
N THR A 648 -18.93 19.04 -34.93
CA THR A 648 -20.35 19.06 -34.56
C THR A 648 -20.57 18.34 -33.23
N ILE A 649 -21.14 19.04 -32.26
CA ILE A 649 -21.49 18.48 -30.95
C ILE A 649 -22.70 17.56 -31.13
N PRO A 650 -22.66 16.31 -30.64
CA PRO A 650 -23.78 15.39 -30.74
C PRO A 650 -25.00 15.87 -29.94
N SER A 651 -26.19 15.47 -30.40
CA SER A 651 -27.44 15.81 -29.70
C SER A 651 -27.41 15.32 -28.26
N GLY A 652 -27.91 16.14 -27.33
CA GLY A 652 -27.91 15.85 -25.90
C GLY A 652 -26.64 16.25 -25.15
N TYR A 653 -25.59 16.70 -25.85
CA TYR A 653 -24.35 17.17 -25.24
C TYR A 653 -24.14 18.68 -25.46
N THR A 654 -23.31 19.28 -24.62
CA THR A 654 -22.93 20.70 -24.72
C THR A 654 -21.42 20.84 -24.80
N GLN A 655 -20.98 21.98 -25.36
CA GLN A 655 -19.56 22.33 -25.35
C GLN A 655 -19.15 22.73 -23.94
N THR A 656 -18.12 22.06 -23.43
CA THR A 656 -17.45 22.40 -22.18
C THR A 656 -15.93 22.33 -22.39
N LYS A 657 -15.18 22.89 -21.45
CA LYS A 657 -13.71 22.83 -21.39
C LYS A 657 -13.28 22.08 -20.14
N VAL A 658 -12.12 21.43 -20.21
CA VAL A 658 -11.44 20.85 -19.06
C VAL A 658 -11.14 21.96 -18.05
N GLU A 659 -11.36 21.67 -16.77
CA GLU A 659 -11.12 22.62 -15.69
C GLU A 659 -9.62 22.93 -15.56
N ALA A 660 -9.29 24.20 -15.32
CA ALA A 660 -7.91 24.60 -15.07
C ALA A 660 -7.59 24.52 -13.58
N ALA A 661 -6.51 23.83 -13.23
CA ALA A 661 -5.98 23.81 -11.88
C ALA A 661 -5.58 25.22 -11.44
N SER A 662 -5.81 25.51 -10.15
CA SER A 662 -5.52 26.83 -9.57
C SER A 662 -4.03 27.06 -9.30
N SER A 663 -3.26 25.96 -9.21
CA SER A 663 -1.83 25.91 -8.91
C SER A 663 -1.18 24.75 -9.67
N ASP A 664 0.15 24.75 -9.79
CA ASP A 664 0.90 23.70 -10.49
C ASP A 664 0.73 22.34 -9.77
N PRO A 665 0.08 21.34 -10.39
CA PRO A 665 -0.12 20.04 -9.77
C PRO A 665 1.18 19.30 -9.48
N PHE A 666 2.28 19.67 -10.15
CA PHE A 666 3.60 19.07 -9.95
C PHE A 666 4.60 20.04 -9.32
N ASP A 667 4.14 20.95 -8.47
CA ASP A 667 5.02 21.77 -7.64
C ASP A 667 5.78 20.91 -6.61
N VAL A 668 7.06 20.64 -6.90
CA VAL A 668 7.96 19.86 -6.04
C VAL A 668 8.20 20.52 -4.68
N SER A 669 8.14 21.86 -4.60
CA SER A 669 8.23 22.57 -3.31
C SER A 669 6.98 22.34 -2.46
N ALA A 670 5.88 21.97 -3.11
CA ALA A 670 4.64 21.56 -2.50
C ALA A 670 4.52 20.05 -2.27
N GLY A 671 5.60 19.27 -2.46
CA GLY A 671 5.64 17.84 -2.15
C GLY A 671 5.19 16.91 -3.27
N ALA A 672 5.03 17.42 -4.50
CA ALA A 672 4.86 16.58 -5.69
C ALA A 672 6.17 15.86 -6.08
N THR A 673 6.05 14.78 -6.85
CA THR A 673 7.15 14.14 -7.56
C THR A 673 7.03 14.46 -9.04
N PHE A 674 8.10 15.00 -9.65
CA PHE A 674 8.21 15.18 -11.09
C PHE A 674 9.55 14.60 -11.54
N ASP A 675 9.55 13.30 -11.83
CA ASP A 675 10.71 12.57 -12.33
C ASP A 675 10.47 12.21 -13.80
N LEU A 676 11.04 13.05 -14.67
CA LEU A 676 10.94 12.90 -16.11
C LEU A 676 11.71 11.68 -16.65
N GLU A 677 12.85 11.35 -16.04
CA GLU A 677 13.74 10.29 -16.51
C GLU A 677 13.07 8.92 -16.35
N ASN A 678 12.43 8.71 -15.20
CA ASN A 678 11.75 7.47 -14.89
C ASN A 678 10.27 7.50 -15.30
N GLY A 679 9.72 8.67 -15.62
CA GLY A 679 8.32 8.85 -15.96
C GLY A 679 7.41 8.67 -14.74
N VAL A 680 7.85 9.17 -13.59
CA VAL A 680 7.12 9.12 -12.31
C VAL A 680 6.61 10.52 -11.99
N PHE A 681 5.30 10.69 -12.02
CA PHE A 681 4.63 11.97 -11.83
C PHE A 681 3.54 11.81 -10.78
N ILE A 682 3.85 12.21 -9.55
CA ILE A 682 2.92 12.14 -8.42
C ILE A 682 2.49 13.56 -8.12
N PRO A 683 1.22 13.93 -8.32
CA PRO A 683 0.78 15.29 -8.08
C PRO A 683 0.87 15.64 -6.59
N THR A 684 0.81 16.93 -6.28
CA THR A 684 0.57 17.35 -4.89
C THR A 684 -0.72 16.71 -4.40
N ALA A 685 -0.84 16.58 -3.08
CA ALA A 685 -2.00 15.93 -2.49
C ALA A 685 -3.34 16.58 -2.95
N GLU A 686 -3.33 17.84 -3.42
CA GLU A 686 -4.54 18.64 -3.77
C GLU A 686 -5.21 18.03 -4.97
N TYR A 687 -4.37 17.48 -5.85
CA TYR A 687 -4.74 16.89 -7.11
C TYR A 687 -4.52 15.38 -7.11
N ALA A 688 -4.43 14.74 -5.94
CA ALA A 688 -4.23 13.29 -5.80
C ALA A 688 -5.36 12.44 -6.40
N ASN A 689 -6.54 13.02 -6.64
CA ASN A 689 -7.65 12.35 -7.31
C ASN A 689 -7.58 12.43 -8.85
N TYR A 690 -6.57 13.10 -9.41
CA TYR A 690 -6.39 13.26 -10.84
C TYR A 690 -5.11 12.57 -11.30
N GLY A 691 -5.19 11.99 -12.50
CA GLY A 691 -4.05 11.37 -13.15
C GLY A 691 -3.64 10.03 -12.54
N ALA A 692 -2.53 9.53 -13.07
CA ALA A 692 -1.97 8.25 -12.69
C ALA A 692 -1.33 8.31 -11.30
N GLN A 693 -1.61 7.29 -10.50
CA GLN A 693 -1.08 7.11 -9.14
C GLN A 693 0.01 6.03 -9.14
N GLN A 694 0.98 6.16 -10.04
CA GLN A 694 2.12 5.25 -10.10
C GLN A 694 3.29 5.80 -9.28
N ARG A 695 3.88 4.96 -8.43
CA ARG A 695 5.17 5.24 -7.79
C ARG A 695 6.31 4.71 -8.64
#